data_AF-A0A661KD54-F1
#
_entry.id   AF-A0A661KD54-F1
#
_cell.length_a   1.000
_cell.length_b   1.000
_cell.length_c   1.000
_cell.angle_alpha   90.00
_cell.angle_beta   90.00
_cell.angle_gamma   90.00
#
_symmetry.space_group_name_H-M   'P 1'
#
loop_
_entity.id
_entity.type
_entity.pdbx_description
1 polymer ?
#
loop_
_entity_poly.entity_id
_entity_poly.type
_entity_poly.pdbx_seq_one_letter_code
_entity_poly.pdbx_strand_id
1 'polypeptide(L)'
;MRQTHSFRYLFLLMISIGALVTIGQVLVLREFLVIFYGNELSIGIILAIWLLWGGTGSIVSGKICENREFRGTFFEFTALSLTILLPLTILAIRYSRIMWGIVPGEIIDPARMVQISALLLFPFCVTSGALFVLANQLAKKIFSGTPISMLYMAEAIGAGLGGIIFHFILLPHFLVLTIASITGIQLCIVSFIISRKTKEKSGVIGYLVYALLLLMLVLPLVNTHHLDLLTRKWQWPKAHVLASEDSIYNNIVVTREENQISFFTNGLWYFSSNDKQSAEEAVHIAMLEHPSPENVLVLGSTLSGVAKEVLRYSTVKQVDLVELDPDVVHLAKKYLPADYLEVFRDSRVKLHLADARTYLTHCQPANYDVIIMIQPDPVNALISRFYTVQFFSQVKGLLRNQGVFSFRLTGAENMLGSEMATYLASIYWTARKVFPEVITIPGENTRFFCSSRKGTLTTDPFVLEDRLISRHLDLIYIRPDSLQVMLNPFKIEYISSLFHELKSNVTLNYDFKPRCYFDDIVVWSKQYGQKLALSLKFISKLKLSTVFFSIILLMLVVFCVTPALVGRDSKKSSVTYLSTAVIGFSHITIEIVLILSFQVFYGFLYRQLGLLVGAFMAGLALGTLLGEKFSWAKLRKRFNLALVQMLILLILAILYVILNISQLHPMLLRQLPDWFLFPLLAALTGIVGGLQFPWASLVLTDLDVQVERAAGNLYGYDLAGSAMGCIVASIILVPL
;
A
#
# COMPACT_ATOMS: atom_id res chain seq x y z
N MET A 1 -7.56 -35.61 31.41
CA MET A 1 -8.80 -35.04 30.83
C MET A 1 -9.07 -33.57 31.21
N ARG A 2 -8.95 -33.11 32.47
CA ARG A 2 -9.20 -31.69 32.80
C ARG A 2 -8.19 -30.69 32.19
N GLN A 3 -6.88 -30.98 32.25
CA GLN A 3 -5.82 -30.12 31.67
C GLN A 3 -5.94 -29.97 30.15
N THR A 4 -6.32 -31.04 29.45
CA THR A 4 -6.52 -31.04 27.99
C THR A 4 -7.69 -30.16 27.52
N HIS A 5 -8.73 -29.97 28.35
CA HIS A 5 -9.84 -29.08 28.00
C HIS A 5 -9.48 -27.60 28.17
N SER A 6 -8.77 -27.24 29.25
CA SER A 6 -8.33 -25.87 29.48
C SER A 6 -7.37 -25.36 28.40
N PHE A 7 -6.46 -26.22 27.91
CA PHE A 7 -5.55 -25.87 26.82
C PHE A 7 -6.30 -25.62 25.49
N ARG A 8 -7.32 -26.43 25.18
CA ARG A 8 -8.16 -26.22 23.98
C ARG A 8 -8.88 -24.87 24.00
N TYR A 9 -9.31 -24.39 25.17
CA TYR A 9 -9.93 -23.07 25.30
C TYR A 9 -8.94 -21.94 25.06
N LEU A 10 -7.75 -22.02 25.66
CA LEU A 10 -6.69 -21.05 25.42
C LEU A 10 -6.30 -21.00 23.93
N PHE A 11 -6.22 -22.16 23.27
CA PHE A 11 -5.97 -22.26 21.84
C PHE A 11 -7.03 -21.56 20.99
N LEU A 12 -8.33 -21.75 21.30
CA LEU A 12 -9.43 -21.07 20.60
C LEU A 12 -9.42 -19.54 20.83
N LEU A 13 -9.03 -19.10 22.03
CA LEU A 13 -8.91 -17.67 22.31
C LEU A 13 -7.76 -17.05 21.51
N MET A 14 -6.62 -17.74 21.42
CA MET A 14 -5.49 -17.28 20.59
C MET A 14 -5.84 -17.18 19.11
N ILE A 15 -6.63 -18.12 18.57
CA ILE A 15 -7.20 -18.01 17.21
C ILE A 15 -8.04 -16.72 17.08
N SER A 16 -8.88 -16.44 18.07
CA SER A 16 -9.75 -15.24 18.04
C SER A 16 -8.95 -13.95 18.13
N ILE A 17 -7.91 -13.92 18.97
CA ILE A 17 -6.98 -12.78 19.09
C ILE A 17 -6.23 -12.58 17.78
N GLY A 18 -5.66 -13.63 17.20
CA GLY A 18 -4.95 -13.56 15.91
C GLY A 18 -5.84 -13.02 14.80
N ALA A 19 -7.08 -13.48 14.70
CA ALA A 19 -8.05 -12.97 13.74
C ALA A 19 -8.33 -11.47 13.94
N LEU A 20 -8.58 -11.04 15.18
CA LEU A 20 -8.83 -9.63 15.50
C LEU A 20 -7.62 -8.75 15.20
N VAL A 21 -6.39 -9.19 15.51
CA VAL A 21 -5.16 -8.42 15.28
C VAL A 21 -4.92 -8.22 13.79
N THR A 22 -5.04 -9.27 12.96
CA THR A 22 -4.86 -9.15 11.50
C THR A 22 -5.96 -8.31 10.85
N ILE A 23 -7.22 -8.51 11.24
CA ILE A 23 -8.32 -7.66 10.75
C ILE A 23 -8.08 -6.21 11.16
N GLY A 24 -7.68 -5.99 12.41
CA GLY A 24 -7.33 -4.68 12.93
C GLY A 24 -6.19 -4.02 12.16
N GLN A 25 -5.14 -4.77 11.82
CA GLN A 25 -4.01 -4.29 11.02
C GLN A 25 -4.46 -3.79 9.64
N VAL A 26 -5.30 -4.57 8.95
CA VAL A 26 -5.80 -4.19 7.62
C VAL A 26 -6.72 -2.98 7.70
N LEU A 27 -7.62 -2.91 8.69
CA LEU A 27 -8.51 -1.75 8.90
C LEU A 27 -7.72 -0.49 9.21
N VAL A 28 -6.78 -0.57 10.15
CA VAL A 28 -5.96 0.58 10.57
C VAL A 28 -5.07 1.08 9.45
N LEU A 29 -4.46 0.16 8.68
CA LEU A 29 -3.66 0.54 7.51
C LEU A 29 -4.53 1.29 6.49
N ARG A 30 -5.75 0.81 6.20
CA ARG A 30 -6.67 1.50 5.28
C ARG A 30 -7.03 2.91 5.74
N GLU A 31 -7.29 3.11 7.03
CA GLU A 31 -7.59 4.45 7.57
C GLU A 31 -6.38 5.39 7.49
N PHE A 32 -5.16 4.88 7.73
CA PHE A 32 -3.95 5.67 7.54
C PHE A 32 -3.68 5.99 6.07
N LEU A 33 -3.99 5.11 5.12
CA LEU A 33 -3.83 5.39 3.68
C LEU A 33 -4.66 6.61 3.26
N VAL A 34 -5.85 6.81 3.84
CA VAL A 34 -6.69 8.00 3.59
C VAL A 34 -6.05 9.28 4.13
N ILE A 35 -5.31 9.18 5.23
CA ILE A 35 -4.71 10.35 5.89
C ILE A 35 -3.38 10.71 5.22
N PHE A 36 -2.55 9.71 4.92
CA PHE A 36 -1.19 9.84 4.38
C PHE A 36 -1.10 9.68 2.85
N TYR A 37 -2.24 9.73 2.13
CA TYR A 37 -2.29 9.75 0.66
C TYR A 37 -1.76 8.48 -0.04
N GLY A 38 -1.70 7.36 0.67
CA GLY A 38 -1.47 6.03 0.11
C GLY A 38 -0.19 5.84 -0.71
N ASN A 39 0.97 6.20 -0.15
CA ASN A 39 2.28 5.91 -0.74
C ASN A 39 3.02 4.76 -0.01
N GLU A 40 3.98 4.12 -0.68
CA GLU A 40 4.67 2.92 -0.15
C GLU A 40 5.56 3.21 1.05
N LEU A 41 6.07 4.44 1.14
CA LEU A 41 6.80 4.91 2.31
C LEU A 41 5.89 4.93 3.55
N SER A 42 4.66 5.44 3.41
CA SER A 42 3.68 5.49 4.50
C SER A 42 3.30 4.10 4.98
N ILE A 43 3.06 3.14 4.05
CA ILE A 43 2.78 1.73 4.39
C ILE A 43 3.95 1.14 5.18
N GLY A 44 5.19 1.34 4.70
CA GLY A 44 6.40 0.87 5.38
C GLY A 44 6.55 1.43 6.79
N ILE A 45 6.29 2.73 6.99
CA ILE A 45 6.35 3.39 8.30
C ILE A 45 5.28 2.83 9.25
N ILE A 46 4.03 2.72 8.79
CA ILE A 46 2.91 2.23 9.60
C ILE A 46 3.18 0.79 10.04
N LEU A 47 3.56 -0.09 9.11
CA LEU A 47 3.86 -1.49 9.41
C LEU A 47 5.08 -1.63 10.33
N ALA A 48 6.14 -0.84 10.11
CA ALA A 48 7.30 -0.85 10.99
C ALA A 48 6.92 -0.48 12.43
N ILE A 49 6.13 0.57 12.61
CA ILE A 49 5.68 1.03 13.94
C ILE A 49 4.73 0.02 14.58
N TRP A 50 3.81 -0.56 13.81
CA TRP A 50 2.92 -1.64 14.26
C TRP A 50 3.73 -2.80 14.87
N LEU A 51 4.73 -3.28 14.11
CA LEU A 51 5.59 -4.39 14.50
C LEU A 51 6.52 -4.03 15.67
N LEU A 52 7.07 -2.81 15.71
CA LEU A 52 7.87 -2.33 16.85
C LEU A 52 7.06 -2.33 18.15
N TRP A 53 5.85 -1.78 18.13
CA TRP A 53 5.01 -1.74 19.33
C TRP A 53 4.53 -3.12 19.77
N GLY A 54 4.20 -4.01 18.85
CA GLY A 54 3.94 -5.42 19.17
C GLY A 54 5.17 -6.11 19.79
N GLY A 55 6.35 -5.94 19.19
CA GLY A 55 7.59 -6.56 19.66
C GLY A 55 8.02 -6.05 21.03
N THR A 56 7.94 -4.74 21.25
CA THR A 56 8.19 -4.14 22.58
C THR A 56 7.21 -4.61 23.64
N GLY A 57 5.91 -4.70 23.32
CA GLY A 57 4.91 -5.27 24.22
C GLY A 57 5.24 -6.70 24.64
N SER A 58 5.71 -7.53 23.68
CA SER A 58 6.16 -8.89 23.93
C SER A 58 7.43 -8.97 24.80
N ILE A 59 8.47 -8.18 24.51
CA ILE A 59 9.73 -8.21 25.28
C ILE A 59 9.52 -7.71 26.72
N VAL A 60 8.80 -6.60 26.87
CA VAL A 60 8.54 -5.99 28.19
C VAL A 60 7.69 -6.92 29.04
N SER A 61 6.60 -7.47 28.49
CA SER A 61 5.77 -8.45 29.21
C SER A 61 6.55 -9.71 29.56
N GLY A 62 7.45 -10.20 28.69
CA GLY A 62 8.35 -11.33 28.97
C GLY A 62 9.20 -11.12 30.22
N LYS A 63 9.84 -9.95 30.35
CA LYS A 63 10.66 -9.57 31.52
C LYS A 63 9.84 -9.42 32.80
N ILE A 64 8.61 -8.89 32.69
CA ILE A 64 7.72 -8.73 33.84
C ILE A 64 7.21 -10.10 34.31
N CYS A 65 6.78 -10.96 33.37
CA CYS A 65 6.23 -12.29 33.65
C CYS A 65 7.29 -13.30 34.14
N GLU A 66 8.57 -13.07 33.85
CA GLU A 66 9.71 -13.81 34.42
C GLU A 66 9.75 -13.70 35.95
N ASN A 67 9.40 -12.53 36.50
CA ASN A 67 9.51 -12.23 37.93
C ASN A 67 8.15 -12.14 38.65
N ARG A 68 7.03 -12.16 37.91
CA ARG A 68 5.68 -12.04 38.45
C ARG A 68 4.72 -12.98 37.75
N GLU A 69 3.98 -13.75 38.54
CA GLU A 69 2.90 -14.56 38.01
C GLU A 69 1.58 -13.79 37.97
N PHE A 70 0.95 -13.75 36.80
CA PHE A 70 -0.38 -13.19 36.64
C PHE A 70 -1.47 -14.27 36.74
N ARG A 71 -2.67 -13.84 37.15
CA ARG A 71 -3.87 -14.69 37.21
C ARG A 71 -4.54 -14.77 35.83
N GLY A 72 -5.32 -15.83 35.58
CA GLY A 72 -6.10 -15.99 34.35
C GLY A 72 -7.00 -14.80 34.07
N THR A 73 -7.65 -14.27 35.11
CA THR A 73 -8.45 -13.04 35.03
C THR A 73 -7.71 -11.83 34.44
N PHE A 74 -6.42 -11.65 34.73
CA PHE A 74 -5.65 -10.50 34.19
C PHE A 74 -5.45 -10.61 32.69
N PHE A 75 -5.15 -11.81 32.20
CA PHE A 75 -5.08 -12.10 30.77
C PHE A 75 -6.45 -11.90 30.10
N GLU A 76 -7.55 -12.37 30.71
CA GLU A 76 -8.90 -12.15 30.19
C GLU A 76 -9.23 -10.66 30.06
N PHE A 77 -8.95 -9.84 31.09
CA PHE A 77 -9.15 -8.39 31.03
C PHE A 77 -8.27 -7.72 29.97
N THR A 78 -7.04 -8.20 29.80
CA THR A 78 -6.11 -7.68 28.77
C THR A 78 -6.59 -8.07 27.37
N ALA A 79 -7.18 -9.26 27.19
CA ALA A 79 -7.76 -9.68 25.92
C ALA A 79 -9.03 -8.88 25.60
N LEU A 80 -9.86 -8.61 26.62
CA LEU A 80 -11.05 -7.78 26.49
C LEU A 80 -10.74 -6.32 26.16
N SER A 81 -9.62 -5.76 26.63
CA SER A 81 -9.27 -4.39 26.29
C SER A 81 -9.06 -4.20 24.78
N LEU A 82 -8.54 -5.21 24.06
CA LEU A 82 -8.40 -5.16 22.60
C LEU A 82 -9.72 -4.91 21.86
N THR A 83 -10.84 -5.37 22.43
CA THR A 83 -12.17 -5.21 21.81
C THR A 83 -12.60 -3.75 21.71
N ILE A 84 -12.22 -2.91 22.67
CA ILE A 84 -12.46 -1.46 22.62
C ILE A 84 -11.30 -0.73 21.95
N LEU A 85 -10.06 -1.16 22.20
CA LEU A 85 -8.88 -0.48 21.68
C LEU A 85 -8.90 -0.39 20.14
N LEU A 86 -9.38 -1.42 19.43
CA LEU A 86 -9.46 -1.37 17.97
C LEU A 86 -10.40 -0.26 17.45
N PRO A 87 -11.70 -0.21 17.83
CA PRO A 87 -12.57 0.91 17.49
C PRO A 87 -12.01 2.27 17.92
N LEU A 88 -11.44 2.38 19.12
CA LEU A 88 -10.84 3.63 19.59
C LEU A 88 -9.65 4.07 18.75
N THR A 89 -8.77 3.15 18.36
CA THR A 89 -7.64 3.45 17.47
C THR A 89 -8.16 3.95 16.12
N ILE A 90 -9.19 3.34 15.53
CA ILE A 90 -9.80 3.80 14.28
C ILE A 90 -10.36 5.22 14.44
N LEU A 91 -11.13 5.49 15.51
CA LEU A 91 -11.69 6.82 15.78
C LEU A 91 -10.60 7.87 16.00
N ALA A 92 -9.53 7.51 16.73
CA ALA A 92 -8.39 8.39 16.98
C ALA A 92 -7.63 8.71 15.69
N ILE A 93 -7.49 7.73 14.78
CA ILE A 93 -6.91 7.93 13.45
C ILE A 93 -7.77 8.92 12.65
N ARG A 94 -9.09 8.72 12.59
CA ARG A 94 -10.01 9.64 11.89
C ARG A 94 -9.97 11.07 12.46
N TYR A 95 -9.85 11.20 13.77
CA TYR A 95 -9.77 12.49 14.46
C TYR A 95 -8.38 13.16 14.38
N SER A 96 -7.36 12.43 13.93
CA SER A 96 -5.97 12.92 13.97
C SER A 96 -5.75 14.17 13.10
N ARG A 97 -6.47 14.32 11.98
CA ARG A 97 -6.40 15.54 11.15
C ARG A 97 -6.83 16.80 11.91
N ILE A 98 -7.85 16.70 12.77
CA ILE A 98 -8.26 17.82 13.63
C ILE A 98 -7.20 18.09 14.70
N MET A 99 -6.70 17.04 15.37
CA MET A 99 -5.71 17.17 16.44
C MET A 99 -4.41 17.84 15.99
N TRP A 100 -3.92 17.50 14.78
CA TRP A 100 -2.69 18.05 14.23
C TRP A 100 -2.92 19.27 13.32
N GLY A 101 -4.16 19.75 13.19
CA GLY A 101 -4.50 20.92 12.38
C GLY A 101 -4.23 20.73 10.88
N ILE A 102 -4.27 19.49 10.39
CA ILE A 102 -3.98 19.14 8.99
C ILE A 102 -5.19 19.54 8.13
N VAL A 103 -4.98 20.42 7.17
CA VAL A 103 -6.05 20.87 6.27
C VAL A 103 -6.30 19.86 5.14
N PRO A 104 -7.52 19.77 4.59
CA PRO A 104 -7.78 18.94 3.41
C PRO A 104 -6.82 19.30 2.27
N GLY A 105 -6.15 18.28 1.70
CA GLY A 105 -5.16 18.45 0.62
C GLY A 105 -3.72 18.71 1.08
N GLU A 106 -3.45 18.97 2.37
CA GLU A 106 -2.08 19.12 2.88
C GLU A 106 -1.37 17.77 2.92
N ILE A 107 -0.28 17.61 2.16
CA ILE A 107 0.56 16.42 2.23
C ILE A 107 1.33 16.42 3.56
N ILE A 108 1.20 15.34 4.34
CA ILE A 108 1.79 15.23 5.69
C ILE A 108 3.23 14.75 5.58
N ASP A 109 4.19 15.52 6.11
CA ASP A 109 5.60 15.13 6.05
C ASP A 109 5.93 13.81 6.79
N PRO A 110 7.03 13.11 6.44
CA PRO A 110 7.40 11.82 7.04
C PRO A 110 7.56 11.85 8.56
N ALA A 111 8.06 12.95 9.12
CA ALA A 111 8.29 13.03 10.56
C ALA A 111 6.96 13.07 11.31
N ARG A 112 5.99 13.86 10.82
CA ARG A 112 4.61 13.83 11.33
C ARG A 112 3.94 12.48 11.11
N MET A 113 4.15 11.81 9.97
CA MET A 113 3.63 10.45 9.74
C MET A 113 4.11 9.48 10.84
N VAL A 114 5.42 9.50 11.16
CA VAL A 114 6.00 8.68 12.23
C VAL A 114 5.40 9.03 13.59
N GLN A 115 5.27 10.32 13.92
CA GLN A 115 4.72 10.76 15.21
C GLN A 115 3.26 10.33 15.40
N ILE A 116 2.41 10.60 14.41
CA ILE A 116 0.98 10.25 14.44
C ILE A 116 0.84 8.73 14.54
N SER A 117 1.54 7.97 13.68
CA SER A 117 1.47 6.51 13.70
C SER A 117 1.98 5.93 15.02
N ALA A 118 3.11 6.43 15.54
CA ALA A 118 3.69 5.95 16.79
C ALA A 118 2.77 6.18 17.99
N LEU A 119 2.11 7.34 18.08
CA LEU A 119 1.22 7.64 19.19
C LEU A 119 -0.08 6.81 19.13
N LEU A 120 -0.70 6.74 17.95
CA LEU A 120 -2.04 6.14 17.80
C LEU A 120 -2.02 4.61 17.81
N LEU A 121 -0.94 4.00 17.34
CA LEU A 121 -0.78 2.54 17.35
C LEU A 121 -0.32 1.97 18.69
N PHE A 122 0.31 2.79 19.54
CA PHE A 122 0.94 2.35 20.79
C PHE A 122 0.00 1.51 21.69
N PRO A 123 -1.23 1.98 22.05
CA PRO A 123 -2.05 1.25 23.01
C PRO A 123 -2.42 -0.14 22.50
N PHE A 124 -2.95 -0.22 21.27
CA PHE A 124 -3.41 -1.47 20.67
C PHE A 124 -2.27 -2.47 20.47
N CYS A 125 -1.17 -2.03 19.85
CA CYS A 125 -0.07 -2.91 19.46
C CYS A 125 0.67 -3.47 20.68
N VAL A 126 0.96 -2.63 21.69
CA VAL A 126 1.62 -3.09 22.93
C VAL A 126 0.77 -4.11 23.67
N THR A 127 -0.56 -3.90 23.78
CA THR A 127 -1.45 -4.90 24.38
C THR A 127 -1.48 -6.20 23.59
N SER A 128 -1.52 -6.14 22.26
CA SER A 128 -1.54 -7.34 21.43
C SER A 128 -0.27 -8.19 21.61
N GLY A 129 0.92 -7.56 21.63
CA GLY A 129 2.18 -8.25 21.88
C GLY A 129 2.29 -8.81 23.31
N ALA A 130 1.75 -8.11 24.30
CA ALA A 130 1.76 -8.59 25.68
C ALA A 130 0.88 -9.84 25.89
N LEU A 131 -0.23 -9.96 25.15
CA LEU A 131 -1.13 -11.10 25.25
C LEU A 131 -0.48 -12.41 24.86
N PHE A 132 0.44 -12.41 23.88
CA PHE A 132 1.18 -13.61 23.50
C PHE A 132 1.98 -14.19 24.67
N VAL A 133 2.67 -13.34 25.44
CA VAL A 133 3.46 -13.77 26.60
C VAL A 133 2.56 -14.22 27.74
N LEU A 134 1.49 -13.47 28.03
CA LEU A 134 0.54 -13.84 29.08
C LEU A 134 -0.14 -15.19 28.78
N ALA A 135 -0.48 -15.46 27.52
CA ALA A 135 -1.00 -16.75 27.09
C ALA A 135 0.01 -17.89 27.35
N ASN A 136 1.30 -17.65 27.07
CA ASN A 136 2.37 -18.62 27.34
C ASN A 136 2.56 -18.89 28.84
N GLN A 137 2.51 -17.87 29.69
CA GLN A 137 2.58 -18.02 31.15
C GLN A 137 1.41 -18.88 31.67
N LEU A 138 0.20 -18.67 31.14
CA LEU A 138 -0.96 -19.49 31.50
C LEU A 138 -0.86 -20.91 30.97
N ALA A 139 -0.40 -21.09 29.73
CA ALA A 139 -0.26 -22.42 29.13
C ALA A 139 0.75 -23.29 29.88
N LYS A 140 1.84 -22.70 30.39
CA LYS A 140 2.84 -23.40 31.23
C LYS A 140 2.21 -24.05 32.47
N LYS A 141 1.15 -23.46 33.04
CA LYS A 141 0.43 -24.00 34.20
C LYS A 141 -0.50 -25.17 33.83
N ILE A 142 -0.88 -25.27 32.56
CA ILE A 142 -1.93 -26.18 32.06
C ILE A 142 -1.34 -27.36 31.29
N PHE A 143 -0.24 -27.15 30.57
CA PHE A 143 0.36 -28.09 29.62
C PHE A 143 1.81 -28.41 30.02
N SER A 144 2.18 -29.70 29.97
CA SER A 144 3.49 -30.20 30.40
C SER A 144 4.59 -30.11 29.34
N GLY A 145 4.27 -29.76 28.09
CA GLY A 145 5.25 -29.54 27.01
C GLY A 145 5.54 -28.05 26.80
N THR A 146 6.27 -27.70 25.73
CA THR A 146 6.55 -26.31 25.36
C THR A 146 5.35 -25.68 24.65
N PRO A 147 4.58 -24.76 25.28
CA PRO A 147 3.36 -24.24 24.68
C PRO A 147 3.59 -23.16 23.60
N ILE A 148 4.84 -22.66 23.47
CA ILE A 148 5.20 -21.50 22.64
C ILE A 148 4.82 -21.71 21.17
N SER A 149 5.24 -22.83 20.58
CA SER A 149 4.97 -23.15 19.18
C SER A 149 3.48 -23.36 18.91
N MET A 150 2.79 -24.06 19.81
CA MET A 150 1.35 -24.32 19.69
C MET A 150 0.49 -23.05 19.78
N LEU A 151 0.83 -22.12 20.68
CA LEU A 151 0.11 -20.86 20.80
C LEU A 151 0.40 -19.91 19.63
N TYR A 152 1.64 -19.89 19.14
CA TYR A 152 2.02 -19.16 17.93
C TYR A 152 1.27 -19.67 16.70
N MET A 153 1.16 -20.99 16.58
CA MET A 153 0.35 -21.65 15.55
C MET A 153 -1.12 -21.26 15.64
N ALA A 154 -1.69 -21.23 16.86
CA ALA A 154 -3.08 -20.84 17.07
C ALA A 154 -3.34 -19.39 16.61
N GLU A 155 -2.46 -18.47 17.00
CA GLU A 155 -2.50 -17.08 16.57
C GLU A 155 -2.37 -16.94 15.05
N ALA A 156 -1.44 -17.67 14.43
CA ALA A 156 -1.24 -17.68 12.98
C ALA A 156 -2.45 -18.24 12.21
N ILE A 157 -3.09 -19.30 12.71
CA ILE A 157 -4.35 -19.83 12.14
C ILE A 157 -5.43 -18.75 12.21
N GLY A 158 -5.55 -18.10 13.37
CA GLY A 158 -6.46 -16.98 13.59
C GLY A 158 -6.24 -15.84 12.60
N ALA A 159 -5.00 -15.39 12.49
CA ALA A 159 -4.55 -14.35 11.58
C ALA A 159 -4.85 -14.69 10.11
N GLY A 160 -4.50 -15.90 9.67
CA GLY A 160 -4.76 -16.38 8.32
C GLY A 160 -6.25 -16.43 7.98
N LEU A 161 -7.05 -17.04 8.86
CA LEU A 161 -8.52 -17.07 8.71
C LEU A 161 -9.10 -15.66 8.76
N GLY A 162 -8.61 -14.80 9.65
CA GLY A 162 -9.03 -13.41 9.79
C GLY A 162 -8.85 -12.62 8.50
N GLY A 163 -7.68 -12.71 7.85
CA GLY A 163 -7.41 -12.06 6.57
C GLY A 163 -8.32 -12.56 5.44
N ILE A 164 -8.53 -13.87 5.34
CA ILE A 164 -9.39 -14.49 4.31
C ILE A 164 -10.87 -14.14 4.53
N ILE A 165 -11.37 -14.29 5.76
CA ILE A 165 -12.75 -13.93 6.14
C ILE A 165 -12.99 -12.43 5.93
N PHE A 166 -12.01 -11.61 6.29
CA PHE A 166 -12.07 -10.17 6.04
C PHE A 166 -12.26 -9.87 4.57
N HIS A 167 -11.43 -10.45 3.70
CA HIS A 167 -11.46 -10.18 2.27
C HIS A 167 -12.75 -10.63 1.58
N PHE A 168 -13.21 -11.86 1.84
CA PHE A 168 -14.36 -12.45 1.13
C PHE A 168 -15.72 -12.16 1.78
N ILE A 169 -15.78 -12.00 3.10
CA ILE A 169 -17.05 -11.92 3.84
C ILE A 169 -17.25 -10.54 4.46
N LEU A 170 -16.29 -10.04 5.25
CA LEU A 170 -16.54 -8.82 6.03
C LEU A 170 -16.50 -7.57 5.16
N LEU A 171 -15.44 -7.42 4.37
CA LEU A 171 -15.18 -6.22 3.57
C LEU A 171 -16.29 -5.89 2.56
N PRO A 172 -16.86 -6.84 1.80
CA PRO A 172 -17.89 -6.51 0.81
C PRO A 172 -19.24 -6.10 1.41
N HIS A 173 -19.49 -6.42 2.69
CA HIS A 173 -20.83 -6.29 3.29
C HIS A 173 -20.91 -5.26 4.42
N PHE A 174 -19.77 -4.89 5.02
CA PHE A 174 -19.76 -4.10 6.25
C PHE A 174 -18.75 -2.94 6.22
N LEU A 175 -19.11 -1.84 6.87
CA LEU A 175 -18.26 -0.66 7.07
C LEU A 175 -17.15 -0.94 8.10
N VAL A 176 -16.08 -0.16 8.06
CA VAL A 176 -14.89 -0.32 8.93
C VAL A 176 -15.23 -0.42 10.42
N LEU A 177 -16.04 0.51 10.96
CA LEU A 177 -16.45 0.47 12.38
C LEU A 177 -17.35 -0.72 12.71
N THR A 178 -18.14 -1.19 11.75
CA THR A 178 -18.99 -2.38 11.90
C THR A 178 -18.13 -3.64 11.99
N ILE A 179 -17.12 -3.75 11.12
CA ILE A 179 -16.17 -4.88 11.13
C ILE A 179 -15.42 -4.93 12.46
N ALA A 180 -14.89 -3.78 12.93
CA ALA A 180 -14.21 -3.69 14.23
C ALA A 180 -15.11 -4.09 15.41
N SER A 181 -16.40 -3.75 15.34
CA SER A 181 -17.37 -4.11 16.37
C SER A 181 -17.71 -5.60 16.33
N ILE A 182 -17.90 -6.19 15.14
CA ILE A 182 -18.19 -7.62 14.96
C ILE A 182 -17.04 -8.48 15.49
N THR A 183 -15.79 -8.14 15.16
CA THR A 183 -14.61 -8.87 15.65
C THR A 183 -14.43 -8.70 17.16
N GLY A 184 -14.69 -7.50 17.70
CA GLY A 184 -14.71 -7.25 19.14
C GLY A 184 -15.77 -8.11 19.87
N ILE A 185 -16.99 -8.18 19.33
CA ILE A 185 -18.08 -9.00 19.89
C ILE A 185 -17.70 -10.48 19.87
N GLN A 186 -17.11 -10.95 18.77
CA GLN A 186 -16.63 -12.32 18.65
C GLN A 186 -15.61 -12.65 19.75
N LEU A 187 -14.62 -11.78 19.98
CA LEU A 187 -13.64 -11.96 21.06
C LEU A 187 -14.28 -11.89 22.45
N CYS A 188 -15.22 -10.97 22.69
CA CYS A 188 -15.98 -10.90 23.94
C CYS A 188 -16.75 -12.19 24.24
N ILE A 189 -17.45 -12.74 23.24
CA ILE A 189 -18.23 -13.98 23.38
C ILE A 189 -17.31 -15.17 23.67
N VAL A 190 -16.21 -15.31 22.91
CA VAL A 190 -15.25 -16.41 23.12
C VAL A 190 -14.63 -16.30 24.51
N SER A 191 -14.20 -15.12 24.92
CA SER A 191 -13.65 -14.88 26.26
C SER A 191 -14.66 -15.22 27.37
N PHE A 192 -15.92 -14.80 27.21
CA PHE A 192 -16.99 -15.11 28.16
C PHE A 192 -17.27 -16.60 28.32
N ILE A 193 -17.37 -17.33 27.19
CA ILE A 193 -17.60 -18.79 27.21
C ILE A 193 -16.45 -19.51 27.90
N ILE A 194 -15.22 -19.04 27.70
CA ILE A 194 -14.02 -19.63 28.31
C ILE A 194 -14.00 -19.37 29.82
N SER A 195 -14.25 -18.14 30.25
CA SER A 195 -14.31 -17.73 31.66
C SER A 195 -15.34 -18.56 32.46
N ARG A 196 -16.50 -18.87 31.85
CA ARG A 196 -17.52 -19.77 32.43
C ARG A 196 -17.00 -21.19 32.67
N LYS A 197 -16.13 -21.70 31.80
CA LYS A 197 -15.68 -23.10 31.81
C LYS A 197 -14.42 -23.32 32.65
N THR A 198 -13.60 -22.30 32.86
CA THR A 198 -12.38 -22.35 33.69
C THR A 198 -12.67 -22.26 35.20
N LYS A 199 -13.92 -21.95 35.61
CA LYS A 199 -14.37 -21.82 37.01
C LYS A 199 -13.60 -20.78 37.86
N GLU A 200 -12.74 -19.96 37.25
CA GLU A 200 -12.32 -18.70 37.87
C GLU A 200 -13.57 -17.81 37.93
N LYS A 201 -14.21 -17.72 39.10
CA LYS A 201 -15.43 -16.93 39.25
C LYS A 201 -15.11 -15.46 39.00
N SER A 202 -15.42 -14.95 37.82
CA SER A 202 -15.63 -13.52 37.64
C SER A 202 -16.74 -13.11 38.60
N GLY A 203 -16.44 -12.24 39.56
CA GLY A 203 -17.48 -11.67 40.43
C GLY A 203 -18.54 -10.93 39.61
N VAL A 204 -19.62 -10.46 40.27
CA VAL A 204 -20.68 -9.65 39.62
C VAL A 204 -20.10 -8.50 38.77
N ILE A 205 -19.01 -7.90 39.23
CA ILE A 205 -18.25 -6.85 38.53
C ILE A 205 -17.75 -7.32 37.16
N GLY A 206 -17.24 -8.54 37.03
CA GLY A 206 -16.77 -9.07 35.75
C GLY A 206 -17.92 -9.22 34.73
N TYR A 207 -19.08 -9.69 35.18
CA TYR A 207 -20.28 -9.78 34.32
C TYR A 207 -20.77 -8.39 33.87
N LEU A 208 -20.73 -7.39 34.76
CA LEU A 208 -21.04 -6.01 34.41
C LEU A 208 -20.06 -5.46 33.36
N VAL A 209 -18.77 -5.77 33.47
CA VAL A 209 -17.77 -5.40 32.45
C VAL A 209 -18.11 -6.05 31.10
N TYR A 210 -18.36 -7.37 31.05
CA TYR A 210 -18.77 -8.02 29.80
C TYR A 210 -20.03 -7.40 29.18
N ALA A 211 -21.05 -7.12 30.01
CA ALA A 211 -22.29 -6.51 29.54
C ALA A 211 -22.08 -5.09 29.00
N LEU A 212 -21.27 -4.27 29.70
CA LEU A 212 -20.92 -2.91 29.27
C LEU A 212 -20.12 -2.92 27.96
N LEU A 213 -19.14 -3.83 27.83
CA LEU A 213 -18.35 -4.00 26.61
C LEU A 213 -19.22 -4.40 25.42
N LEU A 214 -20.09 -5.39 25.61
CA LEU A 214 -21.04 -5.80 24.56
C LEU A 214 -21.98 -4.65 24.19
N LEU A 215 -22.48 -3.89 25.16
CA LEU A 215 -23.33 -2.72 24.88
C LEU A 215 -22.58 -1.67 24.06
N MET A 216 -21.33 -1.36 24.41
CA MET A 216 -20.50 -0.42 23.66
C MET A 216 -20.22 -0.89 22.23
N LEU A 217 -20.05 -2.19 22.00
CA LEU A 217 -19.81 -2.76 20.67
C LEU A 217 -21.08 -2.93 19.84
N VAL A 218 -22.24 -3.08 20.47
CA VAL A 218 -23.54 -3.16 19.77
C VAL A 218 -24.04 -1.78 19.35
N LEU A 219 -23.71 -0.72 20.09
CA LEU A 219 -24.17 0.63 19.78
C LEU A 219 -23.80 1.09 18.35
N PRO A 220 -22.56 0.88 17.84
CA PRO A 220 -22.21 1.15 16.45
C PRO A 220 -23.03 0.36 15.43
N LEU A 221 -23.53 -0.83 15.76
CA LEU A 221 -24.27 -1.71 14.85
C LEU A 221 -25.70 -1.24 14.58
N VAL A 222 -26.30 -0.44 15.47
CA VAL A 222 -27.68 0.03 15.33
C VAL A 222 -27.77 1.23 14.37
N ASN A 223 -26.73 2.06 14.29
CA ASN A 223 -26.71 3.27 13.46
C ASN A 223 -25.40 3.41 12.66
N THR A 224 -25.02 2.32 11.99
CA THR A 224 -23.71 2.13 11.33
C THR A 224 -23.38 3.24 10.35
N HIS A 225 -24.27 3.51 9.38
CA HIS A 225 -24.04 4.47 8.31
C HIS A 225 -23.89 5.91 8.84
N HIS A 226 -24.71 6.32 9.80
CA HIS A 226 -24.64 7.66 10.35
C HIS A 226 -23.37 7.86 11.17
N LEU A 227 -23.00 6.90 12.03
CA LEU A 227 -21.78 6.98 12.83
C LEU A 227 -20.52 6.93 11.95
N ASP A 228 -20.50 6.10 10.92
CA ASP A 228 -19.38 6.04 9.99
C ASP A 228 -19.22 7.38 9.24
N LEU A 229 -20.30 7.95 8.70
CA LEU A 229 -20.25 9.26 8.03
C LEU A 229 -19.84 10.39 8.98
N LEU A 230 -20.38 10.42 10.20
CA LEU A 230 -20.01 11.43 11.21
C LEU A 230 -18.52 11.39 11.56
N THR A 231 -17.99 10.18 11.77
CA THR A 231 -16.58 10.02 12.15
C THR A 231 -15.65 10.26 10.97
N ARG A 232 -16.06 9.94 9.74
CA ARG A 232 -15.30 10.29 8.52
C ARG A 232 -15.27 11.79 8.27
N LYS A 233 -16.32 12.54 8.62
CA LYS A 233 -16.30 14.02 8.56
C LYS A 233 -15.16 14.62 9.40
N TRP A 234 -14.70 13.94 10.46
CA TRP A 234 -13.53 14.40 11.24
C TRP A 234 -12.22 14.41 10.43
N GLN A 235 -12.12 13.61 9.36
CA GLN A 235 -10.96 13.62 8.46
C GLN A 235 -10.95 14.82 7.50
N TRP A 236 -12.04 15.59 7.46
CA TRP A 236 -12.26 16.69 6.52
C TRP A 236 -12.62 17.97 7.26
N PRO A 237 -11.71 18.52 8.09
CA PRO A 237 -12.01 19.69 8.89
C PRO A 237 -12.41 20.86 7.99
N LYS A 238 -13.53 21.52 8.33
CA LYS A 238 -14.12 22.68 7.62
C LYS A 238 -14.71 22.39 6.23
N ALA A 239 -14.54 21.20 5.68
CA ALA A 239 -15.13 20.85 4.39
C ALA A 239 -16.55 20.30 4.56
N HIS A 240 -17.45 20.64 3.64
CA HIS A 240 -18.81 20.11 3.63
C HIS A 240 -18.86 18.78 2.86
N VAL A 241 -18.67 17.68 3.59
CA VAL A 241 -18.68 16.31 3.03
C VAL A 241 -20.11 15.86 2.72
N LEU A 242 -20.36 15.55 1.45
CA LEU A 242 -21.62 14.99 0.94
C LEU A 242 -21.66 13.46 1.08
N ALA A 243 -20.55 12.79 0.78
CA ALA A 243 -20.43 11.34 0.84
C ALA A 243 -18.99 10.91 1.13
N SER A 244 -18.85 9.75 1.76
CA SER A 244 -17.58 9.02 1.83
C SER A 244 -17.88 7.53 1.73
N GLU A 245 -17.34 6.87 0.71
CA GLU A 245 -17.58 5.47 0.40
C GLU A 245 -16.25 4.77 0.10
N ASP A 246 -16.11 3.51 0.50
CA ASP A 246 -14.93 2.70 0.18
C ASP A 246 -15.25 1.83 -1.03
N SER A 247 -14.56 2.04 -2.14
CA SER A 247 -14.58 1.16 -3.30
C SER A 247 -13.60 0.00 -3.14
N ILE A 248 -13.56 -0.91 -4.11
CA ILE A 248 -12.54 -1.96 -4.17
C ILE A 248 -11.13 -1.40 -4.42
N TYR A 249 -11.02 -0.15 -4.90
CA TYR A 249 -9.78 0.50 -5.28
C TYR A 249 -9.27 1.49 -4.23
N ASN A 250 -10.15 2.28 -3.62
CA ASN A 250 -9.78 3.37 -2.73
C ASN A 250 -10.98 3.89 -1.90
N ASN A 251 -10.72 4.79 -0.96
CA ASN A 251 -11.77 5.59 -0.33
C ASN A 251 -12.10 6.82 -1.19
N ILE A 252 -13.36 6.99 -1.57
CA ILE A 252 -13.84 8.13 -2.35
C ILE A 252 -14.58 9.09 -1.41
N VAL A 253 -14.22 10.37 -1.45
CA VAL A 253 -14.89 11.43 -0.69
C VAL A 253 -15.39 12.50 -1.65
N VAL A 254 -16.65 12.91 -1.48
CA VAL A 254 -17.26 14.00 -2.22
C VAL A 254 -17.49 15.16 -1.28
N THR A 255 -16.89 16.31 -1.57
CA THR A 255 -17.11 17.56 -0.83
C THR A 255 -17.84 18.57 -1.72
N ARG A 256 -18.48 19.54 -1.09
CA ARG A 256 -19.07 20.70 -1.76
C ARG A 256 -18.56 21.98 -1.13
N GLU A 257 -18.06 22.89 -1.93
CA GLU A 257 -17.74 24.26 -1.53
C GLU A 257 -18.49 25.18 -2.47
N GLU A 258 -19.52 25.86 -1.94
CA GLU A 258 -20.45 26.67 -2.74
C GLU A 258 -21.02 25.88 -3.94
N ASN A 259 -20.68 26.29 -5.17
CA ASN A 259 -21.11 25.68 -6.43
C ASN A 259 -20.10 24.65 -7.00
N GLN A 260 -18.99 24.41 -6.31
CA GLN A 260 -17.98 23.43 -6.70
C GLN A 260 -18.15 22.13 -5.92
N ILE A 261 -18.09 21.01 -6.62
CA ILE A 261 -18.12 19.66 -6.05
C ILE A 261 -16.78 19.01 -6.38
N SER A 262 -16.07 18.56 -5.35
CA SER A 262 -14.73 18.02 -5.48
C SER A 262 -14.71 16.55 -5.05
N PHE A 263 -14.05 15.73 -5.85
CA PHE A 263 -13.85 14.31 -5.60
C PHE A 263 -12.41 14.09 -5.13
N PHE A 264 -12.27 13.26 -4.09
CA PHE A 264 -10.98 12.88 -3.53
C PHE A 264 -10.90 11.36 -3.42
N THR A 265 -9.73 10.79 -3.71
CA THR A 265 -9.43 9.36 -3.60
C THR A 265 -8.28 9.15 -2.62
N ASN A 266 -8.51 8.41 -1.52
CA ASN A 266 -7.56 8.27 -0.40
C ASN A 266 -7.01 9.62 0.09
N GLY A 267 -7.88 10.64 0.15
CA GLY A 267 -7.51 11.99 0.54
C GLY A 267 -6.85 12.84 -0.56
N LEU A 268 -6.35 12.25 -1.65
CA LEU A 268 -5.79 12.98 -2.79
C LEU A 268 -6.90 13.60 -3.64
N TRP A 269 -6.69 14.82 -4.12
CA TRP A 269 -7.60 15.44 -5.08
C TRP A 269 -7.63 14.64 -6.39
N TYR A 270 -8.84 14.34 -6.87
CA TYR A 270 -9.06 13.55 -8.07
C TYR A 270 -9.59 14.40 -9.24
N PHE A 271 -10.69 15.14 -9.02
CA PHE A 271 -11.13 16.24 -9.89
C PHE A 271 -12.13 17.14 -9.15
N SER A 272 -12.34 18.35 -9.68
CA SER A 272 -13.40 19.25 -9.24
C SER A 272 -14.35 19.57 -10.38
N SER A 273 -15.62 19.76 -10.07
CA SER A 273 -16.57 20.34 -11.01
C SER A 273 -16.24 21.80 -11.27
N ASN A 274 -16.60 22.27 -12.45
CA ASN A 274 -16.43 23.62 -12.98
C ASN A 274 -14.96 24.06 -13.12
N ASP A 275 -14.03 23.11 -13.17
CA ASP A 275 -12.64 23.36 -13.49
C ASP A 275 -12.40 23.34 -15.01
N LYS A 276 -12.89 24.39 -15.68
CA LYS A 276 -12.71 24.56 -17.13
C LYS A 276 -11.24 24.70 -17.52
N GLN A 277 -10.41 25.28 -16.65
CA GLN A 277 -9.00 25.48 -16.93
C GLN A 277 -8.29 24.13 -17.10
N SER A 278 -8.41 23.22 -16.12
CA SER A 278 -7.78 21.90 -16.22
C SER A 278 -8.31 21.10 -17.42
N ALA A 279 -9.60 21.20 -17.73
CA ALA A 279 -10.19 20.50 -18.88
C ALA A 279 -9.68 21.03 -20.22
N GLU A 280 -9.69 22.35 -20.42
CA GLU A 280 -9.21 22.98 -21.65
C GLU A 280 -7.71 22.73 -21.87
N GLU A 281 -6.90 22.88 -20.83
CA GLU A 281 -5.45 22.66 -20.88
C GLU A 281 -5.07 21.19 -21.11
N ALA A 282 -5.86 20.24 -20.62
CA ALA A 282 -5.63 18.81 -20.84
C ALA A 282 -5.97 18.38 -22.27
N VAL A 283 -6.95 19.04 -22.91
CA VAL A 283 -7.51 18.60 -24.20
C VAL A 283 -6.93 19.38 -25.37
N HIS A 284 -7.01 20.71 -25.35
CA HIS A 284 -6.93 21.47 -26.59
C HIS A 284 -5.54 21.48 -27.20
N ILE A 285 -4.47 21.56 -26.41
CA ILE A 285 -3.11 21.53 -26.98
C ILE A 285 -2.88 20.20 -27.72
N ALA A 286 -3.21 19.07 -27.09
CA ALA A 286 -3.05 17.74 -27.70
C ALA A 286 -3.89 17.57 -28.98
N MET A 287 -5.13 18.06 -28.95
CA MET A 287 -6.04 18.00 -30.09
C MET A 287 -5.64 18.96 -31.21
N LEU A 288 -5.05 20.12 -30.89
CA LEU A 288 -4.53 21.08 -31.85
C LEU A 288 -3.23 20.58 -32.50
N GLU A 289 -2.40 19.79 -31.83
CA GLU A 289 -1.22 19.15 -32.43
C GLU A 289 -1.58 18.20 -33.58
N HIS A 290 -2.71 17.49 -33.46
CA HIS A 290 -3.18 16.60 -34.54
C HIS A 290 -3.92 17.41 -35.62
N PRO A 291 -3.68 17.18 -36.94
CA PRO A 291 -4.29 17.98 -38.00
C PRO A 291 -5.81 17.83 -38.11
N SER A 292 -6.36 16.62 -37.89
CA SER A 292 -7.80 16.35 -37.94
C SER A 292 -8.16 15.15 -37.05
N PRO A 293 -8.30 15.33 -35.72
CA PRO A 293 -8.51 14.20 -34.80
C PRO A 293 -9.93 13.62 -34.92
N GLU A 294 -10.06 12.30 -35.12
CA GLU A 294 -11.35 11.62 -35.25
C GLU A 294 -11.62 10.64 -34.09
N ASN A 295 -10.63 9.82 -33.74
CA ASN A 295 -10.72 8.81 -32.70
C ASN A 295 -9.86 9.21 -31.50
N VAL A 296 -10.51 9.48 -30.36
CA VAL A 296 -9.86 9.98 -29.14
C VAL A 296 -10.03 8.99 -28.01
N LEU A 297 -8.95 8.71 -27.29
CA LEU A 297 -8.95 7.90 -26.07
C LEU A 297 -8.54 8.76 -24.87
N VAL A 298 -9.34 8.74 -23.81
CA VAL A 298 -9.01 9.41 -22.54
C VAL A 298 -8.83 8.37 -21.44
N LEU A 299 -7.67 8.42 -20.78
CA LEU A 299 -7.28 7.48 -19.72
C LEU A 299 -7.24 8.19 -18.36
N GLY A 300 -8.15 7.84 -17.45
CA GLY A 300 -8.23 8.41 -16.09
C GLY A 300 -8.98 9.74 -16.01
N SER A 301 -9.45 10.07 -14.80
CA SER A 301 -10.22 11.28 -14.43
C SER A 301 -11.22 11.71 -15.50
N THR A 302 -11.98 10.76 -16.02
CA THR A 302 -12.83 10.94 -17.22
C THR A 302 -14.00 11.90 -16.99
N LEU A 303 -14.34 12.12 -15.72
CA LEU A 303 -15.44 12.98 -15.24
C LEU A 303 -15.02 14.43 -14.97
N SER A 304 -13.78 14.80 -15.27
CA SER A 304 -13.23 16.16 -15.09
C SER A 304 -13.71 17.18 -16.14
N GLY A 305 -14.71 16.84 -16.95
CA GLY A 305 -15.24 17.72 -18.01
C GLY A 305 -14.50 17.62 -19.35
N VAL A 306 -13.42 16.84 -19.43
CA VAL A 306 -12.57 16.70 -20.63
C VAL A 306 -13.32 16.15 -21.84
N ALA A 307 -14.29 15.26 -21.66
CA ALA A 307 -15.07 14.72 -22.75
C ALA A 307 -15.89 15.81 -23.46
N LYS A 308 -16.40 16.80 -22.72
CA LYS A 308 -17.11 17.96 -23.28
C LYS A 308 -16.20 18.79 -24.18
N GLU A 309 -14.95 18.99 -23.75
CA GLU A 309 -13.96 19.74 -24.54
C GLU A 309 -13.51 18.99 -25.79
N VAL A 310 -13.38 17.65 -25.72
CA VAL A 310 -13.09 16.81 -26.90
C VAL A 310 -14.23 16.88 -27.93
N LEU A 311 -15.49 16.87 -27.49
CA LEU A 311 -16.64 16.91 -28.39
C LEU A 311 -16.84 18.24 -29.12
N ARG A 312 -16.13 19.31 -28.73
CA ARG A 312 -16.11 20.59 -29.47
C ARG A 312 -15.48 20.46 -30.85
N TYR A 313 -14.64 19.45 -31.06
CA TYR A 313 -14.03 19.18 -32.35
C TYR A 313 -15.05 18.44 -33.25
N SER A 314 -15.52 19.10 -34.30
CA SER A 314 -16.49 18.54 -35.26
C SER A 314 -15.97 17.32 -36.01
N THR A 315 -14.65 17.15 -36.09
CA THR A 315 -13.98 15.99 -36.72
C THR A 315 -14.09 14.71 -35.88
N VAL A 316 -14.37 14.83 -34.57
CA VAL A 316 -14.41 13.69 -33.66
C VAL A 316 -15.60 12.78 -33.96
N LYS A 317 -15.30 11.51 -34.22
CA LYS A 317 -16.25 10.43 -34.51
C LYS A 317 -16.42 9.48 -33.31
N GLN A 318 -15.37 9.29 -32.52
CA GLN A 318 -15.39 8.41 -31.35
C GLN A 318 -14.53 8.96 -30.21
N VAL A 319 -15.07 8.89 -28.99
CA VAL A 319 -14.37 9.21 -27.74
C VAL A 319 -14.53 8.02 -26.80
N ASP A 320 -13.45 7.29 -26.56
CA ASP A 320 -13.40 6.24 -25.57
C ASP A 320 -12.87 6.80 -24.25
N LEU A 321 -13.66 6.71 -23.19
CA LEU A 321 -13.32 7.14 -21.84
C LEU A 321 -13.05 5.88 -21.00
N VAL A 322 -11.87 5.78 -20.39
CA VAL A 322 -11.53 4.64 -19.54
C VAL A 322 -11.45 5.09 -18.09
N GLU A 323 -12.39 4.59 -17.28
CA GLU A 323 -12.47 4.85 -15.85
C GLU A 323 -12.22 3.55 -15.07
N LEU A 324 -11.38 3.63 -14.05
CA LEU A 324 -11.04 2.46 -13.24
C LEU A 324 -12.20 2.10 -12.30
N ASP A 325 -12.77 3.11 -11.65
CA ASP A 325 -13.62 2.92 -10.48
C ASP A 325 -15.11 3.19 -10.80
N PRO A 326 -15.97 2.15 -10.82
CA PRO A 326 -17.40 2.33 -11.07
C PRO A 326 -18.09 3.14 -9.97
N ASP A 327 -17.58 3.15 -8.74
CA ASP A 327 -18.18 3.86 -7.61
C ASP A 327 -17.98 5.37 -7.76
N VAL A 328 -16.89 5.82 -8.40
CA VAL A 328 -16.70 7.23 -8.79
C VAL A 328 -17.80 7.66 -9.76
N VAL A 329 -18.13 6.83 -10.75
CA VAL A 329 -19.20 7.11 -11.72
C VAL A 329 -20.57 7.11 -11.04
N HIS A 330 -20.80 6.21 -10.09
CA HIS A 330 -22.04 6.18 -9.30
C HIS A 330 -22.23 7.46 -8.48
N LEU A 331 -21.19 7.87 -7.74
CA LEU A 331 -21.19 9.09 -6.94
C LEU A 331 -21.29 10.34 -7.81
N ALA A 332 -20.62 10.37 -8.97
CA ALA A 332 -20.73 11.44 -9.94
C ALA A 332 -22.17 11.60 -10.44
N LYS A 333 -22.86 10.52 -10.80
CA LYS A 333 -24.28 10.56 -11.20
C LYS A 333 -25.20 11.09 -10.10
N LYS A 334 -24.84 10.88 -8.84
CA LYS A 334 -25.64 11.29 -7.67
C LYS A 334 -25.43 12.75 -7.29
N TYR A 335 -24.20 13.25 -7.40
CA TYR A 335 -23.83 14.56 -6.86
C TYR A 335 -23.46 15.61 -7.90
N LEU A 336 -22.92 15.23 -9.07
CA LEU A 336 -22.61 16.21 -10.12
C LEU A 336 -23.88 16.77 -10.75
N PRO A 337 -23.85 18.02 -11.24
CA PRO A 337 -24.98 18.59 -11.96
C PRO A 337 -25.24 17.84 -13.28
N ALA A 338 -26.48 17.94 -13.78
CA ALA A 338 -26.93 17.13 -14.92
C ALA A 338 -26.13 17.36 -16.21
N ASP A 339 -25.63 18.58 -16.44
CA ASP A 339 -24.83 18.96 -17.60
C ASP A 339 -23.47 18.22 -17.68
N TYR A 340 -22.89 17.83 -16.55
CA TYR A 340 -21.71 16.96 -16.49
C TYR A 340 -21.99 15.55 -17.03
N LEU A 341 -23.24 15.11 -16.97
CA LEU A 341 -23.65 13.77 -17.35
C LEU A 341 -24.20 13.69 -18.78
N GLU A 342 -24.55 14.83 -19.38
CA GLU A 342 -25.09 14.89 -20.75
C GLU A 342 -24.12 14.36 -21.80
N VAL A 343 -22.81 14.51 -21.56
CA VAL A 343 -21.77 13.98 -22.44
C VAL A 343 -21.86 12.47 -22.66
N PHE A 344 -22.35 11.72 -21.67
CA PHE A 344 -22.54 10.27 -21.79
C PHE A 344 -23.76 9.89 -22.63
N ARG A 345 -24.59 10.85 -23.06
CA ARG A 345 -25.70 10.62 -24.01
C ARG A 345 -25.28 10.82 -25.46
N ASP A 346 -24.14 11.43 -25.72
CA ASP A 346 -23.61 11.58 -27.08
C ASP A 346 -23.19 10.21 -27.62
N SER A 347 -23.72 9.84 -28.79
CA SER A 347 -23.43 8.55 -29.45
C SER A 347 -21.95 8.30 -29.76
N ARG A 348 -21.14 9.37 -29.79
CA ARG A 348 -19.69 9.30 -30.01
C ARG A 348 -18.93 8.87 -28.77
N VAL A 349 -19.52 9.02 -27.57
CA VAL A 349 -18.84 8.76 -26.29
C VAL A 349 -19.13 7.35 -25.79
N LYS A 350 -18.08 6.61 -25.42
CA LYS A 350 -18.18 5.29 -24.81
C LYS A 350 -17.37 5.26 -23.51
N LEU A 351 -18.04 4.95 -22.40
CA LEU A 351 -17.41 4.77 -21.10
C LEU A 351 -17.08 3.29 -20.87
N HIS A 352 -15.81 3.01 -20.62
CA HIS A 352 -15.28 1.69 -20.32
C HIS A 352 -14.83 1.64 -18.86
N LEU A 353 -15.45 0.75 -18.08
CA LEU A 353 -15.10 0.53 -16.67
C LEU A 353 -14.04 -0.56 -16.59
N ALA A 354 -12.77 -0.17 -16.62
CA ALA A 354 -11.63 -1.09 -16.65
C ALA A 354 -10.33 -0.40 -16.23
N ASP A 355 -9.36 -1.20 -15.76
CA ASP A 355 -7.99 -0.72 -15.68
C ASP A 355 -7.46 -0.36 -17.07
N ALA A 356 -6.90 0.85 -17.19
CA ALA A 356 -6.44 1.39 -18.46
C ALA A 356 -5.42 0.47 -19.15
N ARG A 357 -4.42 -0.09 -18.44
CA ARG A 357 -3.43 -0.96 -19.09
C ARG A 357 -4.02 -2.29 -19.56
N THR A 358 -5.09 -2.76 -18.93
CA THR A 358 -5.86 -3.94 -19.33
C THR A 358 -6.76 -3.62 -20.51
N TYR A 359 -7.37 -2.43 -20.54
CA TYR A 359 -8.12 -1.96 -21.71
C TYR A 359 -7.22 -1.85 -22.95
N LEU A 360 -6.02 -1.28 -22.82
CA LEU A 360 -5.08 -1.13 -23.94
C LEU A 360 -4.68 -2.47 -24.58
N THR A 361 -4.62 -3.57 -23.82
CA THR A 361 -4.25 -4.89 -24.39
C THR A 361 -5.34 -5.52 -25.25
N HIS A 362 -6.59 -5.08 -25.09
CA HIS A 362 -7.73 -5.57 -25.87
C HIS A 362 -8.09 -4.63 -27.04
N CYS A 363 -7.43 -3.48 -27.15
CA CYS A 363 -7.64 -2.53 -28.22
C CYS A 363 -6.99 -2.99 -29.53
N GLN A 364 -7.60 -2.62 -30.65
CA GLN A 364 -6.99 -2.81 -31.97
C GLN A 364 -5.78 -1.88 -32.14
N PRO A 365 -4.66 -2.37 -32.70
CA PRO A 365 -3.51 -1.52 -33.04
C PRO A 365 -3.89 -0.36 -33.97
N ALA A 366 -3.19 0.77 -33.84
CA ALA A 366 -3.35 1.96 -34.69
C ALA A 366 -4.81 2.47 -34.83
N ASN A 367 -5.58 2.47 -33.73
CA ASN A 367 -6.98 2.88 -33.74
C ASN A 367 -7.22 4.36 -33.41
N TYR A 368 -6.29 5.01 -32.68
CA TYR A 368 -6.51 6.34 -32.12
C TYR A 368 -5.63 7.42 -32.77
N ASP A 369 -6.22 8.59 -33.01
CA ASP A 369 -5.53 9.79 -33.47
C ASP A 369 -4.96 10.58 -32.28
N VAL A 370 -5.69 10.62 -31.16
CA VAL A 370 -5.24 11.30 -29.94
C VAL A 370 -5.50 10.42 -28.73
N ILE A 371 -4.48 10.24 -27.88
CA ILE A 371 -4.59 9.60 -26.58
C ILE A 371 -4.23 10.63 -25.51
N ILE A 372 -5.14 10.90 -24.58
CA ILE A 372 -4.95 11.85 -23.49
C ILE A 372 -4.94 11.06 -22.18
N MET A 373 -3.85 11.14 -21.44
CA MET A 373 -3.74 10.53 -20.11
C MET A 373 -3.85 11.59 -19.02
N ILE A 374 -4.85 11.42 -18.17
CA ILE A 374 -5.14 12.27 -17.02
C ILE A 374 -4.98 11.42 -15.78
N GLN A 375 -3.72 11.18 -15.44
CA GLN A 375 -3.32 10.49 -14.22
C GLN A 375 -2.64 11.49 -13.28
N PRO A 376 -2.76 11.30 -11.96
CA PRO A 376 -1.99 12.07 -11.00
C PRO A 376 -0.49 11.78 -11.15
N ASP A 377 0.34 12.61 -10.51
CA ASP A 377 1.77 12.34 -10.42
C ASP A 377 2.03 10.93 -9.85
N PRO A 378 3.04 10.19 -10.35
CA PRO A 378 3.40 8.86 -9.88
C PRO A 378 3.95 8.87 -8.45
N VAL A 379 3.10 9.05 -7.44
CA VAL A 379 3.48 9.07 -6.01
C VAL A 379 3.61 7.66 -5.39
N ASN A 380 3.20 6.62 -6.11
CA ASN A 380 3.25 5.22 -5.67
C ASN A 380 3.44 4.25 -6.87
N ALA A 381 3.69 2.97 -6.58
CA ALA A 381 3.92 1.95 -7.61
C ALA A 381 2.70 1.74 -8.54
N LEU A 382 1.48 1.93 -8.01
CA LEU A 382 0.23 1.80 -8.77
C LEU A 382 0.12 2.86 -9.87
N ILE A 383 0.45 4.13 -9.58
CA ILE A 383 0.40 5.21 -10.58
C ILE A 383 1.66 5.20 -11.45
N SER A 384 2.83 4.86 -10.89
CA SER A 384 4.11 4.78 -11.60
C SER A 384 4.06 3.89 -12.85
N ARG A 385 3.20 2.85 -12.84
CA ARG A 385 2.99 1.93 -13.95
C ARG A 385 2.46 2.60 -15.24
N PHE A 386 1.98 3.83 -15.17
CA PHE A 386 1.53 4.65 -16.32
C PHE A 386 2.64 5.53 -16.92
N TYR A 387 3.85 5.50 -16.34
CA TYR A 387 4.98 6.30 -16.78
C TYR A 387 6.18 5.43 -17.17
N THR A 388 5.94 4.18 -17.54
CA THR A 388 6.98 3.18 -17.85
C THR A 388 7.22 3.03 -19.34
N VAL A 389 8.40 2.53 -19.72
CA VAL A 389 8.71 2.15 -21.12
C VAL A 389 7.65 1.18 -21.67
N GLN A 390 7.20 0.22 -20.85
CA GLN A 390 6.20 -0.77 -21.24
C GLN A 390 4.86 -0.10 -21.55
N PHE A 391 4.37 0.77 -20.66
CA PHE A 391 3.11 1.48 -20.90
C PHE A 391 3.18 2.38 -22.12
N PHE A 392 4.24 3.20 -22.26
CA PHE A 392 4.41 4.05 -23.43
C PHE A 392 4.49 3.23 -24.72
N SER A 393 5.08 2.03 -24.69
CA SER A 393 5.12 1.13 -25.84
C SER A 393 3.73 0.60 -26.21
N GLN A 394 2.89 0.30 -25.22
CA GLN A 394 1.48 -0.07 -25.44
C GLN A 394 0.71 1.08 -26.09
N VAL A 395 0.86 2.29 -25.57
CA VAL A 395 0.23 3.51 -26.12
C VAL A 395 0.68 3.76 -27.56
N LYS A 396 1.99 3.68 -27.83
CA LYS A 396 2.54 3.86 -29.19
C LYS A 396 1.94 2.91 -30.21
N GLY A 397 1.72 1.64 -29.83
CA GLY A 397 1.12 0.63 -30.71
C GLY A 397 -0.34 0.90 -31.07
N LEU A 398 -1.03 1.74 -30.31
CA LEU A 398 -2.43 2.12 -30.53
C LEU A 398 -2.59 3.44 -31.29
N LEU A 399 -1.55 4.26 -31.36
CA LEU A 399 -1.55 5.50 -32.13
C LEU A 399 -1.46 5.22 -33.63
N ARG A 400 -2.24 5.96 -34.42
CA ARG A 400 -2.08 6.06 -35.87
C ARG A 400 -0.78 6.79 -36.23
N ASN A 401 -0.43 6.80 -37.51
CA ASN A 401 0.86 7.34 -38.01
C ASN A 401 1.13 8.81 -37.61
N GLN A 402 0.11 9.65 -37.51
CA GLN A 402 0.21 11.04 -37.04
C GLN A 402 -0.36 11.22 -35.64
N GLY A 403 -0.54 10.12 -34.90
CA GLY A 403 -1.22 10.14 -33.62
C GLY A 403 -0.42 10.87 -32.53
N VAL A 404 -1.14 11.54 -31.63
CA VAL A 404 -0.58 12.32 -30.53
C VAL A 404 -0.94 11.66 -29.21
N PHE A 405 0.05 11.43 -28.36
CA PHE A 405 -0.15 11.05 -26.96
C PHE A 405 0.22 12.21 -26.05
N SER A 406 -0.66 12.58 -25.12
CA SER A 406 -0.43 13.67 -24.18
C SER A 406 -0.64 13.25 -22.73
N PHE A 407 0.21 13.79 -21.85
CA PHE A 407 0.08 13.67 -20.41
C PHE A 407 0.73 14.87 -19.70
N ARG A 408 0.42 15.04 -18.40
CA ARG A 408 1.01 16.11 -17.57
C ARG A 408 1.63 15.55 -16.30
N LEU A 409 2.54 16.33 -15.72
CA LEU A 409 3.13 16.14 -14.41
C LEU A 409 3.30 17.48 -13.72
N THR A 410 3.37 17.47 -12.40
CA THR A 410 3.67 18.67 -11.61
C THR A 410 5.06 19.21 -12.01
N GLY A 411 5.13 20.51 -12.26
CA GLY A 411 6.32 21.21 -12.72
C GLY A 411 6.56 22.50 -11.94
N ALA A 412 7.07 23.51 -12.64
CA ALA A 412 7.21 24.86 -12.11
C ALA A 412 7.09 25.87 -13.26
N GLU A 413 6.49 27.02 -12.98
CA GLU A 413 6.21 28.03 -14.00
C GLU A 413 7.47 28.67 -14.59
N ASN A 414 8.53 28.81 -13.79
CA ASN A 414 9.75 29.54 -14.16
C ASN A 414 11.00 28.65 -14.17
N MET A 415 11.54 28.33 -12.99
CA MET A 415 12.77 27.54 -12.86
C MET A 415 12.51 26.25 -12.11
N LEU A 416 13.11 25.17 -12.60
CA LEU A 416 13.03 23.86 -11.96
C LEU A 416 14.16 23.70 -10.95
N GLY A 417 13.82 23.29 -9.73
CA GLY A 417 14.79 22.78 -8.78
C GLY A 417 15.44 21.49 -9.31
N SER A 418 16.68 21.20 -8.87
CA SER A 418 17.47 20.07 -9.40
C SER A 418 16.75 18.71 -9.30
N GLU A 419 16.01 18.51 -8.21
CA GLU A 419 15.24 17.30 -7.92
C GLU A 419 14.05 17.17 -8.87
N MET A 420 13.27 18.24 -9.06
CA MET A 420 12.14 18.27 -10.00
C MET A 420 12.61 18.11 -11.44
N ALA A 421 13.72 18.75 -11.81
CA ALA A 421 14.33 18.61 -13.13
C ALA A 421 14.76 17.16 -13.41
N THR A 422 15.35 16.48 -12.43
CA THR A 422 15.75 15.06 -12.55
C THR A 422 14.53 14.16 -12.72
N TYR A 423 13.48 14.39 -11.94
CA TYR A 423 12.21 13.66 -12.01
C TYR A 423 11.54 13.80 -13.40
N LEU A 424 11.35 15.03 -13.88
CA LEU A 424 10.75 15.28 -15.19
C LEU A 424 11.63 14.76 -16.33
N ALA A 425 12.96 14.90 -16.22
CA ALA A 425 13.90 14.38 -17.21
C ALA A 425 13.89 12.85 -17.28
N SER A 426 13.74 12.14 -16.15
CA SER A 426 13.59 10.68 -16.14
C SER A 426 12.40 10.23 -16.99
N ILE A 427 11.26 10.90 -16.84
CA ILE A 427 10.04 10.57 -17.58
C ILE A 427 10.15 11.01 -19.04
N TYR A 428 10.71 12.19 -19.33
CA TYR A 428 11.04 12.63 -20.69
C TYR A 428 11.86 11.58 -21.44
N TRP A 429 12.98 11.13 -20.86
CA TRP A 429 13.85 10.14 -21.50
C TRP A 429 13.21 8.76 -21.59
N THR A 430 12.32 8.42 -20.67
CA THR A 430 11.51 7.19 -20.73
C THR A 430 10.55 7.24 -21.93
N ALA A 431 9.85 8.36 -22.14
CA ALA A 431 9.03 8.58 -23.33
C ALA A 431 9.87 8.60 -24.61
N ARG A 432 11.01 9.30 -24.60
CA ARG A 432 11.93 9.42 -25.75
C ARG A 432 12.53 8.09 -26.20
N LYS A 433 12.68 7.12 -25.30
CA LYS A 433 13.10 5.75 -25.64
C LYS A 433 12.08 5.04 -26.53
N VAL A 434 10.79 5.38 -26.41
CA VAL A 434 9.69 4.76 -27.13
C VAL A 434 9.27 5.59 -28.34
N PHE A 435 9.09 6.90 -28.15
CA PHE A 435 8.59 7.83 -29.15
C PHE A 435 9.72 8.57 -29.88
N PRO A 436 9.75 8.52 -31.23
CA PRO A 436 10.74 9.23 -32.03
C PRO A 436 10.55 10.75 -32.05
N GLU A 437 9.47 11.28 -31.50
CA GLU A 437 9.23 12.71 -31.26
C GLU A 437 8.56 12.91 -29.89
N VAL A 438 9.14 13.78 -29.06
CA VAL A 438 8.61 14.18 -27.76
C VAL A 438 8.88 15.68 -27.59
N ILE A 439 7.84 16.46 -27.35
CA ILE A 439 7.95 17.88 -26.98
C ILE A 439 7.40 18.09 -25.57
N THR A 440 7.92 19.11 -24.88
CA THR A 440 7.54 19.45 -23.52
C THR A 440 7.25 20.93 -23.40
N ILE A 441 6.06 21.24 -22.87
CA ILE A 441 5.63 22.61 -22.59
C ILE A 441 5.73 22.80 -21.07
N PRO A 442 6.63 23.67 -20.58
CA PRO A 442 6.76 23.94 -19.16
C PRO A 442 5.60 24.80 -18.64
N GLY A 443 5.40 24.75 -17.33
CA GLY A 443 4.37 25.48 -16.60
C GLY A 443 4.21 24.88 -15.20
N GLU A 444 3.28 25.40 -14.40
CA GLU A 444 2.86 24.77 -13.13
C GLU A 444 2.65 23.26 -13.28
N ASN A 445 2.04 22.87 -14.41
CA ASN A 445 2.05 21.51 -14.92
C ASN A 445 2.91 21.44 -16.17
N THR A 446 3.98 20.64 -16.15
CA THR A 446 4.75 20.33 -17.37
C THR A 446 3.97 19.34 -18.21
N ARG A 447 3.66 19.72 -19.45
CA ARG A 447 2.89 18.91 -20.39
C ARG A 447 3.82 18.25 -21.40
N PHE A 448 3.58 16.97 -21.64
CA PHE A 448 4.35 16.14 -22.56
C PHE A 448 3.46 15.76 -23.73
N PHE A 449 4.00 15.88 -24.94
CA PHE A 449 3.35 15.42 -26.15
C PHE A 449 4.29 14.50 -26.90
N CYS A 450 3.80 13.36 -27.33
CA CYS A 450 4.56 12.28 -27.93
C CYS A 450 3.93 11.87 -29.26
N SER A 451 4.74 11.59 -30.28
CA SER A 451 4.25 11.07 -31.56
C SER A 451 5.12 9.94 -32.09
N SER A 452 4.49 9.02 -32.81
CA SER A 452 5.14 7.92 -33.54
C SER A 452 5.90 8.38 -34.78
N ARG A 453 5.69 9.62 -35.25
CA ARG A 453 6.32 10.17 -36.45
C ARG A 453 6.89 11.56 -36.16
N LYS A 454 8.15 11.80 -36.57
CA LYS A 454 8.77 13.13 -36.50
C LYS A 454 8.08 14.13 -37.43
N GLY A 455 8.02 15.38 -37.00
CA GLY A 455 7.33 16.48 -37.69
C GLY A 455 5.82 16.44 -37.55
N THR A 456 5.28 15.65 -36.60
CA THR A 456 3.85 15.69 -36.28
C THR A 456 3.57 16.82 -35.31
N LEU A 457 4.43 16.96 -34.29
CA LEU A 457 4.28 17.94 -33.23
C LEU A 457 4.94 19.26 -33.62
N THR A 458 4.37 20.38 -33.18
CA THR A 458 4.90 21.73 -33.39
C THR A 458 5.10 22.46 -32.07
N THR A 459 6.14 23.28 -31.99
CA THR A 459 6.31 24.23 -30.88
C THR A 459 6.02 25.67 -31.32
N ASP A 460 5.60 25.86 -32.57
CA ASP A 460 5.23 27.16 -33.12
C ASP A 460 3.81 27.53 -32.68
N PRO A 461 3.63 28.56 -31.84
CA PRO A 461 2.31 28.98 -31.38
C PRO A 461 1.38 29.41 -32.52
N PHE A 462 1.91 29.97 -33.62
CA PHE A 462 1.09 30.46 -34.72
C PHE A 462 0.39 29.32 -35.46
N VAL A 463 1.04 28.16 -35.57
CA VAL A 463 0.43 26.97 -36.18
C VAL A 463 -0.75 26.47 -35.35
N LEU A 464 -0.64 26.48 -34.01
CA LEU A 464 -1.73 26.05 -33.13
C LEU A 464 -2.85 27.11 -33.07
N GLU A 465 -2.49 28.39 -33.14
CA GLU A 465 -3.42 29.52 -33.25
C GLU A 465 -4.28 29.42 -34.52
N ASP A 466 -3.65 29.20 -35.68
CA ASP A 466 -4.36 29.00 -36.95
C ASP A 466 -5.33 27.81 -36.89
N ARG A 467 -4.92 26.71 -36.24
CA ARG A 467 -5.77 25.53 -36.03
C ARG A 467 -6.93 25.83 -35.07
N LEU A 468 -6.72 26.63 -34.04
CA LEU A 468 -7.75 27.05 -33.09
C LEU A 468 -8.80 27.90 -33.79
N ILE A 469 -8.37 28.89 -34.57
CA ILE A 469 -9.25 29.80 -35.32
C ILE A 469 -10.01 29.06 -36.42
N SER A 470 -9.33 28.25 -37.24
CA SER A 470 -9.96 27.50 -38.34
C SER A 470 -10.96 26.44 -37.88
N ARG A 471 -10.83 25.95 -36.64
CA ARG A 471 -11.79 25.01 -36.03
C ARG A 471 -12.92 25.71 -35.27
N HIS A 472 -12.95 27.04 -35.26
CA HIS A 472 -13.97 27.87 -34.59
C HIS A 472 -14.14 27.52 -33.11
N LEU A 473 -13.03 27.30 -32.40
CA LEU A 473 -13.04 26.98 -30.98
C LEU A 473 -13.07 28.26 -30.14
N ASP A 474 -14.19 28.48 -29.43
CA ASP A 474 -14.33 29.57 -28.47
C ASP A 474 -14.01 29.07 -27.06
N LEU A 475 -12.79 29.38 -26.60
CA LEU A 475 -12.16 28.83 -25.39
C LEU A 475 -11.80 29.95 -24.41
N ILE A 476 -11.83 29.65 -23.11
CA ILE A 476 -11.60 30.65 -22.07
C ILE A 476 -10.11 30.75 -21.71
N TYR A 477 -9.43 29.61 -21.58
CA TYR A 477 -8.07 29.50 -21.04
C TYR A 477 -7.02 29.18 -22.11
N ILE A 478 -7.40 28.46 -23.16
CA ILE A 478 -6.53 28.22 -24.33
C ILE A 478 -6.93 29.20 -25.43
N ARG A 479 -6.30 30.37 -25.44
CA ARG A 479 -6.51 31.44 -26.41
C ARG A 479 -5.26 31.67 -27.26
N PRO A 480 -5.36 32.37 -28.41
CA PRO A 480 -4.20 32.80 -29.20
C PRO A 480 -3.07 33.42 -28.37
N ASP A 481 -3.39 34.39 -27.49
CA ASP A 481 -2.42 35.06 -26.63
C ASP A 481 -1.78 34.12 -25.61
N SER A 482 -2.57 33.22 -25.01
CA SER A 482 -2.07 32.28 -24.02
C SER A 482 -1.17 31.20 -24.66
N LEU A 483 -1.46 30.76 -25.89
CA LEU A 483 -0.61 29.83 -26.64
C LEU A 483 0.78 30.42 -26.88
N GLN A 484 0.87 31.70 -27.24
CA GLN A 484 2.15 32.39 -27.41
C GLN A 484 2.96 32.46 -26.10
N VAL A 485 2.30 32.63 -24.95
CA VAL A 485 2.95 32.63 -23.63
C VAL A 485 3.40 31.23 -23.22
N MET A 486 2.54 30.22 -23.40
CA MET A 486 2.83 28.83 -23.05
C MET A 486 3.96 28.25 -23.91
N LEU A 487 3.96 28.55 -25.21
CA LEU A 487 4.93 28.06 -26.19
C LEU A 487 6.10 29.02 -26.41
N ASN A 488 6.38 29.89 -25.43
CA ASN A 488 7.49 30.82 -25.53
C ASN A 488 8.81 30.04 -25.83
N PRO A 489 9.53 30.37 -26.92
CA PRO A 489 10.71 29.61 -27.35
C PRO A 489 11.79 29.50 -26.26
N PHE A 490 12.00 30.54 -25.45
CA PHE A 490 12.98 30.52 -24.38
C PHE A 490 12.62 29.51 -23.28
N LYS A 491 11.33 29.37 -22.95
CA LYS A 491 10.86 28.40 -21.96
C LYS A 491 11.06 26.96 -22.46
N ILE A 492 10.73 26.71 -23.73
CA ILE A 492 10.89 25.39 -24.37
C ILE A 492 12.38 25.02 -24.48
N GLU A 493 13.23 25.96 -24.89
CA GLU A 493 14.67 25.74 -25.00
C GLU A 493 15.32 25.51 -23.63
N TYR A 494 14.92 26.26 -22.60
CA TYR A 494 15.37 26.06 -21.23
C TYR A 494 15.10 24.63 -20.73
N ILE A 495 13.86 24.15 -20.83
CA ILE A 495 13.53 22.81 -20.33
C ILE A 495 14.19 21.70 -21.17
N SER A 496 14.27 21.90 -22.48
CA SER A 496 14.91 20.95 -23.40
C SER A 496 16.41 20.82 -23.12
N SER A 497 17.11 21.95 -22.99
CA SER A 497 18.55 21.97 -22.66
C SER A 497 18.84 21.33 -21.31
N LEU A 498 18.02 21.64 -20.29
CA LEU A 498 18.12 21.04 -18.96
C LEU A 498 17.94 19.51 -18.99
N PHE A 499 16.95 19.00 -19.73
CA PHE A 499 16.75 17.55 -19.86
C PHE A 499 17.90 16.89 -20.62
N HIS A 500 18.49 17.56 -21.61
CA HIS A 500 19.65 17.08 -22.34
C HIS A 500 20.92 17.03 -21.47
N GLU A 501 21.14 18.03 -20.62
CA GLU A 501 22.23 18.05 -19.64
C GLU A 501 22.11 16.87 -18.64
N LEU A 502 20.88 16.58 -18.20
CA LEU A 502 20.62 15.54 -17.21
C LEU A 502 20.58 14.12 -17.78
N LYS A 503 20.68 13.92 -19.10
CA LYS A 503 20.52 12.61 -19.77
C LYS A 503 21.38 11.50 -19.17
N SER A 504 22.64 11.78 -18.83
CA SER A 504 23.57 10.79 -18.26
C SER A 504 23.28 10.45 -16.80
N ASN A 505 22.55 11.31 -16.09
CA ASN A 505 22.28 11.22 -14.67
C ASN A 505 20.90 10.65 -14.34
N VAL A 506 20.02 10.51 -15.33
CA VAL A 506 18.67 9.97 -15.14
C VAL A 506 18.61 8.47 -15.40
N THR A 507 17.75 7.80 -14.64
CA THR A 507 17.42 6.39 -14.86
C THR A 507 16.04 6.30 -15.48
N LEU A 508 15.88 5.44 -16.49
CA LEU A 508 14.60 5.21 -17.16
C LEU A 508 13.65 4.42 -16.27
N ASN A 509 12.35 4.70 -16.40
CA ASN A 509 11.30 4.09 -15.61
C ASN A 509 10.75 2.82 -16.28
N TYR A 510 10.73 1.69 -15.57
CA TYR A 510 10.18 0.41 -16.04
C TYR A 510 9.23 -0.18 -15.00
N ASP A 511 8.37 -1.11 -15.40
CA ASP A 511 7.39 -1.76 -14.50
C ASP A 511 8.01 -2.31 -13.20
N PHE A 512 9.16 -3.01 -13.28
CA PHE A 512 9.88 -3.55 -12.10
C PHE A 512 11.14 -2.76 -11.76
N LYS A 513 11.21 -1.53 -12.25
CA LYS A 513 12.21 -0.55 -11.85
C LYS A 513 11.54 0.83 -11.85
N PRO A 514 10.57 1.07 -10.93
CA PRO A 514 9.66 2.19 -11.02
C PRO A 514 10.32 3.45 -10.43
N ARG A 515 11.40 3.90 -11.06
CA ARG A 515 12.25 5.00 -10.58
C ARG A 515 11.49 6.30 -10.30
N CYS A 516 10.47 6.61 -11.11
CA CYS A 516 9.84 7.92 -11.06
C CYS A 516 9.14 8.24 -9.72
N TYR A 517 8.50 7.27 -9.06
CA TYR A 517 7.88 7.56 -7.77
C TYR A 517 8.91 7.76 -6.66
N PHE A 518 10.09 7.16 -6.78
CA PHE A 518 11.17 7.47 -5.84
C PHE A 518 11.70 8.89 -6.04
N ASP A 519 11.90 9.31 -7.29
CA ASP A 519 12.32 10.67 -7.58
C ASP A 519 11.26 11.69 -7.12
N ASP A 520 9.96 11.34 -7.20
CA ASP A 520 8.86 12.10 -6.58
C ASP A 520 8.99 12.17 -5.04
N ILE A 521 9.25 11.06 -4.35
CA ILE A 521 9.51 11.07 -2.89
C ILE A 521 10.70 11.98 -2.55
N VAL A 522 11.74 12.03 -3.40
CA VAL A 522 12.88 12.95 -3.22
C VAL A 522 12.43 14.41 -3.38
N VAL A 523 11.65 14.73 -4.42
CA VAL A 523 11.07 16.07 -4.63
C VAL A 523 10.21 16.47 -3.44
N TRP A 524 9.31 15.61 -3.02
CA TRP A 524 8.44 15.81 -1.87
C TRP A 524 9.25 16.03 -0.59
N SER A 525 10.24 15.19 -0.29
CA SER A 525 11.08 15.35 0.90
C SER A 525 11.84 16.68 0.92
N LYS A 526 12.20 17.22 -0.26
CA LYS A 526 12.89 18.50 -0.40
C LYS A 526 12.02 19.69 -0.01
N GLN A 527 10.71 19.61 -0.23
CA GLN A 527 9.75 20.66 0.16
C GLN A 527 9.70 20.85 1.68
N TYR A 528 9.95 19.80 2.46
CA TYR A 528 9.86 19.83 3.93
C TYR A 528 11.23 19.84 4.65
N GLY A 529 12.31 19.37 4.01
CA GLY A 529 13.63 19.42 4.64
C GLY A 529 14.78 18.85 3.80
N GLN A 530 15.87 19.61 3.70
CA GLN A 530 17.03 19.26 2.88
C GLN A 530 17.75 17.96 3.29
N LYS A 531 17.77 17.63 4.59
CA LYS A 531 18.52 16.46 5.10
C LYS A 531 17.95 15.13 4.60
N LEU A 532 16.63 14.97 4.62
CA LEU A 532 15.99 13.73 4.17
C LEU A 532 16.20 13.52 2.67
N ALA A 533 16.04 14.57 1.87
CA ALA A 533 16.29 14.53 0.43
C ALA A 533 17.72 14.10 0.10
N LEU A 534 18.72 14.60 0.85
CA LEU A 534 20.13 14.20 0.67
C LEU A 534 20.36 12.73 1.00
N SER A 535 19.77 12.23 2.09
CA SER A 535 19.87 10.81 2.46
C SER A 535 19.25 9.90 1.41
N LEU A 536 18.06 10.25 0.90
CA LEU A 536 17.40 9.50 -0.17
C LEU A 536 18.23 9.54 -1.45
N LYS A 537 18.76 10.71 -1.86
CA LYS A 537 19.63 10.83 -3.03
C LYS A 537 20.92 10.02 -2.92
N PHE A 538 21.45 9.84 -1.71
CA PHE A 538 22.59 8.94 -1.47
C PHE A 538 22.18 7.47 -1.69
N ILE A 539 21.05 7.05 -1.11
CA ILE A 539 20.49 5.69 -1.28
C ILE A 539 20.27 5.40 -2.77
N SER A 540 19.78 6.38 -3.52
CA SER A 540 19.48 6.24 -4.94
C SER A 540 20.70 5.98 -5.83
N LYS A 541 21.92 6.21 -5.33
CA LYS A 541 23.18 5.94 -6.05
C LYS A 541 23.69 4.52 -5.80
N LEU A 542 23.14 3.82 -4.82
CA LEU A 542 23.51 2.44 -4.53
C LEU A 542 23.01 1.54 -5.66
N LYS A 543 23.83 0.58 -6.08
CA LYS A 543 23.38 -0.45 -7.03
C LYS A 543 22.60 -1.51 -6.26
N LEU A 544 21.43 -1.91 -6.77
CA LEU A 544 20.62 -2.98 -6.19
C LEU A 544 21.45 -4.26 -5.96
N SER A 545 22.32 -4.61 -6.90
CA SER A 545 23.22 -5.76 -6.78
C SER A 545 24.20 -5.64 -5.60
N THR A 546 24.70 -4.44 -5.31
CA THR A 546 25.58 -4.18 -4.16
C THR A 546 24.81 -4.31 -2.87
N VAL A 547 23.61 -3.73 -2.78
CA VAL A 547 22.76 -3.83 -1.58
C VAL A 547 22.36 -5.28 -1.33
N PHE A 548 21.91 -6.00 -2.37
CA PHE A 548 21.55 -7.41 -2.27
C PHE A 548 22.73 -8.27 -1.88
N PHE A 549 23.92 -8.04 -2.46
CA PHE A 549 25.14 -8.72 -2.07
C PHE A 549 25.55 -8.40 -0.62
N SER A 550 25.41 -7.16 -0.17
CA SER A 550 25.67 -6.78 1.23
C SER A 550 24.69 -7.44 2.21
N ILE A 551 23.41 -7.57 1.85
CA ILE A 551 22.40 -8.28 2.65
C ILE A 551 22.73 -9.77 2.70
N ILE A 552 23.02 -10.40 1.56
CA ILE A 552 23.43 -11.81 1.50
C ILE A 552 24.73 -12.04 2.28
N LEU A 553 25.71 -11.15 2.12
CA LEU A 553 26.98 -11.23 2.85
C LEU A 553 26.76 -11.06 4.35
N LEU A 554 25.91 -10.12 4.78
CA LEU A 554 25.54 -9.96 6.18
C LEU A 554 24.87 -11.23 6.71
N MET A 555 23.94 -11.83 5.95
CA MET A 555 23.30 -13.10 6.31
C MET A 555 24.30 -14.24 6.38
N LEU A 556 25.24 -14.32 5.44
CA LEU A 556 26.32 -15.32 5.40
C LEU A 556 27.33 -15.11 6.54
N VAL A 557 27.66 -13.87 6.89
CA VAL A 557 28.52 -13.53 8.03
C VAL A 557 27.83 -13.93 9.32
N VAL A 558 26.55 -13.59 9.50
CA VAL A 558 25.75 -14.07 10.64
C VAL A 558 25.78 -15.60 10.66
N PHE A 559 25.61 -16.27 9.52
CA PHE A 559 25.67 -17.74 9.38
C PHE A 559 27.05 -18.34 9.72
N CYS A 560 28.17 -17.74 9.31
CA CYS A 560 29.52 -18.25 9.56
C CYS A 560 30.02 -17.94 10.98
N VAL A 561 29.59 -16.82 11.54
CA VAL A 561 29.99 -16.33 12.86
C VAL A 561 29.17 -17.00 13.97
N THR A 562 27.92 -17.42 13.69
CA THR A 562 27.05 -18.08 14.67
C THR A 562 27.58 -19.42 15.20
N PRO A 563 28.30 -20.26 14.43
CA PRO A 563 29.00 -21.43 14.96
C PRO A 563 30.30 -21.07 15.70
N ALA A 564 31.06 -20.07 15.22
CA ALA A 564 32.41 -19.77 15.68
C ALA A 564 32.48 -18.95 16.98
N LEU A 565 31.49 -18.08 17.26
CA LEU A 565 31.42 -17.31 18.52
C LEU A 565 30.88 -18.11 19.71
N VAL A 566 30.52 -19.38 19.51
CA VAL A 566 29.86 -20.22 20.51
C VAL A 566 30.89 -21.01 21.32
N GLY A 567 31.60 -20.26 22.16
CA GLY A 567 32.18 -20.75 23.41
C GLY A 567 31.50 -20.04 24.59
N ARG A 568 30.95 -20.83 25.53
CA ARG A 568 30.15 -20.45 26.73
C ARG A 568 28.63 -20.28 26.52
N ASP A 569 27.87 -20.84 27.46
CA ASP A 569 26.42 -21.06 27.37
C ASP A 569 25.55 -19.79 27.28
N SER A 570 25.98 -18.66 27.86
CA SER A 570 25.17 -17.42 27.83
C SER A 570 25.12 -16.74 26.45
N LYS A 571 26.05 -17.05 25.53
CA LYS A 571 26.06 -16.50 24.16
C LYS A 571 25.14 -17.26 23.19
N LYS A 572 24.64 -18.45 23.57
CA LYS A 572 23.88 -19.36 22.69
C LYS A 572 22.41 -18.93 22.48
N SER A 573 21.78 -18.29 23.48
CA SER A 573 20.41 -17.77 23.36
C SER A 573 20.34 -16.54 22.46
N SER A 574 21.31 -15.62 22.59
CA SER A 574 21.43 -14.41 21.75
C SER A 574 21.52 -14.72 20.26
N VAL A 575 22.21 -15.79 19.88
CA VAL A 575 22.31 -16.27 18.49
C VAL A 575 20.95 -16.70 17.94
N THR A 576 20.15 -17.37 18.76
CA THR A 576 18.81 -17.85 18.36
C THR A 576 17.86 -16.66 18.16
N TYR A 577 17.94 -15.65 19.01
CA TYR A 577 17.19 -14.40 18.85
C TYR A 577 17.62 -13.61 17.61
N LEU A 578 18.92 -13.52 17.34
CA LEU A 578 19.43 -12.85 16.14
C LEU A 578 18.98 -13.56 14.86
N SER A 579 19.07 -14.89 14.82
CA SER A 579 18.58 -15.69 13.69
C SER A 579 17.09 -15.47 13.45
N THR A 580 16.30 -15.41 14.53
CA THR A 580 14.87 -15.09 14.48
C THR A 580 14.62 -13.70 13.89
N ALA A 581 15.36 -12.67 14.33
CA ALA A 581 15.24 -11.32 13.79
C ALA A 581 15.60 -11.24 12.30
N VAL A 582 16.64 -11.95 11.85
CA VAL A 582 17.05 -11.96 10.43
C VAL A 582 15.98 -12.65 9.55
N ILE A 583 15.33 -13.68 10.08
CA ILE A 583 14.23 -14.36 9.39
C ILE A 583 13.01 -13.44 9.29
N GLY A 584 12.60 -12.81 10.40
CA GLY A 584 11.54 -11.79 10.41
C GLY A 584 11.81 -10.65 9.42
N PHE A 585 13.06 -10.16 9.36
CA PHE A 585 13.50 -9.16 8.38
C PHE A 585 13.33 -9.64 6.94
N SER A 586 13.71 -10.89 6.66
CA SER A 586 13.68 -11.45 5.31
C SER A 586 12.26 -11.68 4.81
N HIS A 587 11.37 -12.22 5.65
CA HIS A 587 9.99 -12.52 5.25
C HIS A 587 9.21 -11.28 4.89
N ILE A 588 9.22 -10.27 5.75
CA ILE A 588 8.46 -9.05 5.50
C ILE A 588 9.02 -8.30 4.29
N THR A 589 10.33 -8.40 4.05
CA THR A 589 10.95 -7.84 2.85
C THR A 589 10.40 -8.52 1.60
N ILE A 590 10.34 -9.86 1.59
CA ILE A 590 9.73 -10.62 0.48
C ILE A 590 8.25 -10.28 0.34
N GLU A 591 7.51 -10.19 1.44
CA GLU A 591 6.09 -9.86 1.44
C GLU A 591 5.83 -8.47 0.83
N ILE A 592 6.63 -7.45 1.19
CA ILE A 592 6.55 -6.12 0.58
C ILE A 592 6.86 -6.19 -0.92
N VAL A 593 7.89 -6.93 -1.34
CA VAL A 593 8.20 -7.11 -2.77
C VAL A 593 7.03 -7.79 -3.50
N LEU A 594 6.38 -8.78 -2.88
CA LEU A 594 5.20 -9.45 -3.46
C LEU A 594 4.01 -8.50 -3.56
N ILE A 595 3.74 -7.68 -2.53
CA ILE A 595 2.68 -6.66 -2.52
C ILE A 595 2.90 -5.63 -3.65
N LEU A 596 4.12 -5.13 -3.81
CA LEU A 596 4.45 -4.16 -4.86
C LEU A 596 4.38 -4.77 -6.25
N SER A 597 4.87 -6.00 -6.39
CA SER A 597 4.75 -6.74 -7.65
C SER A 597 3.28 -6.92 -8.02
N PHE A 598 2.43 -7.28 -7.04
CA PHE A 598 0.98 -7.38 -7.24
C PHE A 598 0.38 -6.06 -7.76
N GLN A 599 0.70 -4.93 -7.13
CA GLN A 599 0.26 -3.61 -7.59
C GLN A 599 0.69 -3.29 -9.01
N VAL A 600 1.95 -3.57 -9.36
CA VAL A 600 2.49 -3.31 -10.71
C VAL A 600 1.73 -4.11 -11.77
N PHE A 601 1.34 -5.36 -11.49
CA PHE A 601 0.57 -6.18 -12.44
C PHE A 601 -0.91 -5.81 -12.51
N TYR A 602 -1.60 -5.80 -11.37
CA TYR A 602 -3.06 -5.74 -11.34
C TYR A 602 -3.62 -4.32 -11.18
N GLY A 603 -2.83 -3.36 -10.68
CA GLY A 603 -3.24 -1.96 -10.60
C GLY A 603 -4.21 -1.64 -9.46
N PHE A 604 -4.31 -2.52 -8.46
CA PHE A 604 -5.05 -2.28 -7.22
C PHE A 604 -4.41 -3.09 -6.08
N LEU A 605 -4.60 -2.65 -4.83
CA LEU A 605 -4.12 -3.36 -3.63
C LEU A 605 -5.10 -3.29 -2.47
N TYR A 606 -5.87 -2.21 -2.41
CA TYR A 606 -6.71 -1.84 -1.26
C TYR A 606 -7.58 -3.00 -0.73
N ARG A 607 -8.24 -3.75 -1.64
CA ARG A 607 -9.00 -4.96 -1.28
C ARG A 607 -8.13 -6.20 -1.06
N GLN A 608 -7.04 -6.36 -1.80
CA GLN A 608 -6.25 -7.59 -1.88
C GLN A 608 -5.22 -7.77 -0.77
N LEU A 609 -4.92 -6.69 -0.02
CA LEU A 609 -4.01 -6.73 1.12
C LEU A 609 -4.41 -7.82 2.14
N GLY A 610 -5.70 -7.94 2.46
CA GLY A 610 -6.19 -8.96 3.41
C GLY A 610 -5.97 -10.40 2.94
N LEU A 611 -6.05 -10.65 1.63
CA LEU A 611 -5.81 -11.97 1.04
C LEU A 611 -4.31 -12.31 1.07
N LEU A 612 -3.44 -11.37 0.70
CA LEU A 612 -1.98 -11.59 0.71
C LEU A 612 -1.44 -11.85 2.11
N VAL A 613 -1.80 -10.98 3.08
CA VAL A 613 -1.42 -11.15 4.49
C VAL A 613 -2.04 -12.42 5.07
N GLY A 614 -3.31 -12.70 4.77
CA GLY A 614 -3.99 -13.91 5.22
C GLY A 614 -3.35 -15.20 4.68
N ALA A 615 -2.96 -15.22 3.41
CA ALA A 615 -2.27 -16.35 2.80
C ALA A 615 -0.88 -16.58 3.40
N PHE A 616 -0.11 -15.51 3.64
CA PHE A 616 1.16 -15.58 4.35
C PHE A 616 0.99 -16.17 5.76
N MET A 617 0.03 -15.67 6.54
CA MET A 617 -0.22 -16.14 7.91
C MET A 617 -0.75 -17.58 7.95
N ALA A 618 -1.58 -17.98 6.98
CA ALA A 618 -2.01 -19.37 6.83
C ALA A 618 -0.83 -20.30 6.48
N GLY A 619 0.07 -19.84 5.60
CA GLY A 619 1.31 -20.52 5.30
C GLY A 619 2.18 -20.69 6.55
N LEU A 620 2.32 -19.63 7.34
CA LEU A 620 3.07 -19.61 8.59
C LEU A 620 2.51 -20.59 9.63
N ALA A 621 1.19 -20.66 9.78
CA ALA A 621 0.54 -21.69 10.59
C ALA A 621 0.86 -23.12 10.13
N LEU A 622 0.79 -23.38 8.82
CA LEU A 622 1.14 -24.69 8.23
C LEU A 622 2.63 -25.00 8.44
N GLY A 623 3.51 -24.02 8.28
CA GLY A 623 4.94 -24.15 8.55
C GLY A 623 5.21 -24.53 10.01
N THR A 624 4.52 -23.91 10.97
CA THR A 624 4.66 -24.24 12.39
C THR A 624 4.20 -25.66 12.69
N LEU A 625 3.06 -26.10 12.11
CA LEU A 625 2.59 -27.50 12.19
C LEU A 625 3.63 -28.50 11.65
N LEU A 626 4.23 -28.20 10.50
CA LEU A 626 5.25 -29.05 9.89
C LEU A 626 6.53 -29.07 10.73
N GLY A 627 6.95 -27.92 11.28
CA GLY A 627 8.14 -27.79 12.11
C GLY A 627 8.06 -28.61 13.39
N GLU A 628 6.87 -28.72 14.00
CA GLU A 628 6.63 -29.61 15.14
C GLU A 628 6.69 -31.09 14.76
N LYS A 629 6.08 -31.49 13.63
CA LYS A 629 6.05 -32.89 13.19
C LYS A 629 7.41 -33.39 12.70
N PHE A 630 8.15 -32.56 11.98
CA PHE A 630 9.43 -32.89 11.35
C PHE A 630 10.63 -32.39 12.17
N SER A 631 10.60 -32.51 13.50
CA SER A 631 11.80 -32.29 14.31
C SER A 631 12.74 -33.50 14.13
N TRP A 632 13.66 -33.44 13.14
CA TRP A 632 14.67 -34.48 12.94
C TRP A 632 15.64 -34.51 14.14
N ALA A 633 16.22 -35.68 14.42
CA ALA A 633 16.97 -36.07 15.63
C ALA A 633 17.78 -34.95 16.33
N LYS A 634 17.89 -35.07 17.67
CA LYS A 634 18.55 -34.16 18.65
C LYS A 634 19.88 -33.50 18.24
N LEU A 635 20.60 -33.99 17.24
CA LEU A 635 21.97 -33.59 16.89
C LEU A 635 22.13 -32.50 15.81
N ARG A 636 21.08 -31.98 15.15
CA ARG A 636 21.25 -30.91 14.13
C ARG A 636 20.23 -29.76 14.19
N LYS A 637 19.66 -29.44 15.36
CA LYS A 637 18.64 -28.38 15.51
C LYS A 637 19.07 -26.99 14.98
N ARG A 638 20.36 -26.64 15.07
CA ARG A 638 20.91 -25.37 14.55
C ARG A 638 21.15 -25.37 13.04
N PHE A 639 21.44 -26.54 12.46
CA PHE A 639 21.52 -26.71 11.01
C PHE A 639 20.15 -26.49 10.37
N ASN A 640 19.07 -26.86 11.06
CA ASN A 640 17.71 -26.63 10.59
C ASN A 640 17.36 -25.13 10.50
N LEU A 641 17.79 -24.31 11.46
CA LEU A 641 17.61 -22.84 11.38
C LEU A 641 18.36 -22.23 10.19
N ALA A 642 19.58 -22.70 9.91
CA ALA A 642 20.32 -22.31 8.71
C ALA A 642 19.66 -22.80 7.41
N LEU A 643 19.07 -23.99 7.42
CA LEU A 643 18.32 -24.52 6.29
C LEU A 643 17.12 -23.64 5.94
N VAL A 644 16.37 -23.14 6.93
CA VAL A 644 15.28 -22.16 6.71
C VAL A 644 15.83 -20.94 5.98
N GLN A 645 16.97 -20.41 6.43
CA GLN A 645 17.58 -19.23 5.83
C GLN A 645 18.01 -19.46 4.38
N MET A 646 18.53 -20.64 4.05
CA MET A 646 18.84 -21.03 2.67
C MET A 646 17.59 -21.17 1.80
N LEU A 647 16.49 -21.71 2.34
CA LEU A 647 15.22 -21.81 1.62
C LEU A 647 14.62 -20.42 1.32
N ILE A 648 14.75 -19.46 2.25
CA ILE A 648 14.34 -18.07 2.05
C ILE A 648 15.15 -17.44 0.90
N LEU A 649 16.47 -17.63 0.88
CA LEU A 649 17.33 -17.15 -0.21
C LEU A 649 16.96 -17.77 -1.56
N LEU A 650 16.59 -19.06 -1.58
CA LEU A 650 16.10 -19.73 -2.77
C LEU A 650 14.78 -19.13 -3.25
N ILE A 651 13.83 -18.83 -2.35
CA ILE A 651 12.57 -18.18 -2.71
C ILE A 651 12.83 -16.78 -3.29
N LEU A 652 13.74 -16.00 -2.69
CA LEU A 652 14.16 -14.70 -3.23
C LEU A 652 14.75 -14.82 -4.64
N ALA A 653 15.58 -15.84 -4.89
CA ALA A 653 16.14 -16.10 -6.21
C ALA A 653 15.06 -16.48 -7.23
N ILE A 654 14.10 -17.34 -6.85
CA ILE A 654 12.96 -17.71 -7.70
C ILE A 654 12.11 -16.48 -8.02
N LEU A 655 11.79 -15.66 -7.02
CA LEU A 655 11.02 -14.43 -7.20
C LEU A 655 11.74 -13.48 -8.17
N TYR A 656 13.05 -13.28 -7.99
CA TYR A 656 13.86 -12.47 -8.91
C TYR A 656 13.81 -12.99 -10.36
N VAL A 657 13.87 -14.32 -10.56
CA VAL A 657 13.75 -14.93 -11.89
C VAL A 657 12.35 -14.70 -12.48
N ILE A 658 11.28 -14.91 -11.71
CA ILE A 658 9.90 -14.65 -12.14
C ILE A 658 9.72 -13.20 -12.57
N LEU A 659 10.21 -12.25 -11.77
CA LEU A 659 10.12 -10.82 -12.07
C LEU A 659 10.90 -10.44 -13.33
N ASN A 660 12.08 -11.03 -13.58
CA ASN A 660 12.83 -10.78 -14.82
C ASN A 660 12.17 -11.39 -16.06
N ILE A 661 11.63 -12.62 -15.95
CA ILE A 661 10.87 -13.24 -17.06
C ILE A 661 9.64 -12.37 -17.40
N SER A 662 8.99 -11.81 -16.38
CA SER A 662 7.83 -10.95 -16.58
C SER A 662 8.11 -9.64 -17.33
N GLN A 663 9.34 -9.12 -17.23
CA GLN A 663 9.76 -7.96 -18.02
C GLN A 663 9.81 -8.28 -19.52
N LEU A 664 10.14 -9.52 -19.88
CA LEU A 664 10.24 -9.98 -21.25
C LEU A 664 8.88 -10.39 -21.85
N HIS A 665 8.03 -11.04 -21.04
CA HIS A 665 6.72 -11.55 -21.47
C HIS A 665 5.59 -11.13 -20.52
N PRO A 666 5.19 -9.83 -20.53
CA PRO A 666 4.23 -9.29 -19.57
C PRO A 666 2.82 -9.89 -19.67
N MET A 667 2.44 -10.48 -20.81
CA MET A 667 1.12 -11.12 -20.98
C MET A 667 0.98 -12.46 -20.25
N LEU A 668 2.09 -13.16 -20.00
CA LEU A 668 2.08 -14.54 -19.50
C LEU A 668 1.57 -14.62 -18.04
N LEU A 669 1.88 -13.60 -17.24
CA LEU A 669 1.45 -13.52 -15.84
C LEU A 669 0.10 -12.83 -15.67
N ARG A 670 -0.28 -11.92 -16.58
CA ARG A 670 -1.57 -11.22 -16.54
C ARG A 670 -2.77 -12.12 -16.83
N GLN A 671 -2.56 -13.29 -17.44
CA GLN A 671 -3.62 -14.29 -17.67
C GLN A 671 -3.97 -15.09 -16.41
N LEU A 672 -3.10 -15.08 -15.40
CA LEU A 672 -3.39 -15.77 -14.14
C LEU A 672 -4.39 -14.96 -13.32
N PRO A 673 -5.30 -15.62 -12.58
CA PRO A 673 -6.19 -14.92 -11.67
C PRO A 673 -5.41 -14.20 -10.56
N ASP A 674 -5.85 -13.01 -10.22
CA ASP A 674 -5.29 -12.16 -9.16
C ASP A 674 -5.27 -12.85 -7.79
N TRP A 675 -6.25 -13.71 -7.52
CA TRP A 675 -6.35 -14.47 -6.27
C TRP A 675 -5.42 -15.70 -6.17
N PHE A 676 -4.62 -16.02 -7.19
CA PHE A 676 -3.84 -17.27 -7.22
C PHE A 676 -2.34 -17.08 -6.99
N LEU A 677 -1.62 -16.47 -7.95
CA LEU A 677 -0.15 -16.53 -7.98
C LEU A 677 0.52 -15.88 -6.76
N PHE A 678 0.17 -14.62 -6.46
CA PHE A 678 0.81 -13.87 -5.38
C PHE A 678 0.41 -14.38 -3.98
N PRO A 679 -0.87 -14.72 -3.72
CA PRO A 679 -1.24 -15.40 -2.48
C PRO A 679 -0.55 -16.76 -2.31
N LEU A 680 -0.35 -17.53 -3.38
CA LEU A 680 0.40 -18.79 -3.32
C LEU A 680 1.87 -18.56 -2.96
N LEU A 681 2.53 -17.59 -3.58
CA LEU A 681 3.92 -17.23 -3.25
C LEU A 681 4.03 -16.75 -1.80
N ALA A 682 3.07 -15.96 -1.32
CA ALA A 682 2.97 -15.51 0.07
C ALA A 682 2.76 -16.69 1.04
N ALA A 683 1.92 -17.67 0.68
CA ALA A 683 1.74 -18.86 1.50
C ALA A 683 3.02 -19.71 1.55
N LEU A 684 3.74 -19.86 0.44
CA LEU A 684 5.01 -20.60 0.40
C LEU A 684 6.10 -19.93 1.25
N THR A 685 6.20 -18.60 1.20
CA THR A 685 7.12 -17.85 2.09
C THR A 685 6.73 -18.01 3.55
N GLY A 686 5.43 -17.94 3.85
CA GLY A 686 4.88 -18.22 5.18
C GLY A 686 5.25 -19.62 5.69
N ILE A 687 5.10 -20.67 4.87
CA ILE A 687 5.43 -22.06 5.24
C ILE A 687 6.90 -22.18 5.67
N VAL A 688 7.82 -21.63 4.88
CA VAL A 688 9.25 -21.66 5.21
C VAL A 688 9.51 -20.93 6.53
N GLY A 689 8.84 -19.80 6.75
CA GLY A 689 8.97 -19.05 7.98
C GLY A 689 8.41 -19.73 9.22
N GLY A 690 7.25 -20.38 9.09
CA GLY A 690 6.61 -21.07 10.19
C GLY A 690 7.46 -22.20 10.78
N LEU A 691 8.38 -22.79 10.00
CA LEU A 691 9.31 -23.83 10.47
C LEU A 691 10.26 -23.34 11.57
N GLN A 692 10.58 -22.04 11.58
CA GLN A 692 11.57 -21.46 12.47
C GLN A 692 11.12 -21.45 13.93
N PHE A 693 9.88 -21.01 14.22
CA PHE A 693 9.39 -20.84 15.58
C PHE A 693 9.49 -22.10 16.45
N PRO A 694 9.01 -23.30 16.00
CA PRO A 694 9.19 -24.55 16.73
C PRO A 694 10.65 -24.89 17.01
N TRP A 695 11.52 -24.74 16.00
CA TRP A 695 12.94 -25.10 16.13
C TRP A 695 13.69 -24.14 17.06
N ALA A 696 13.42 -22.84 16.97
CA ALA A 696 13.99 -21.84 17.86
C ALA A 696 13.50 -22.03 19.31
N SER A 697 12.20 -22.32 19.50
CA SER A 697 11.64 -22.65 20.82
C SER A 697 12.31 -23.88 21.45
N LEU A 698 12.53 -24.95 20.67
CA LEU A 698 13.23 -26.15 21.15
C LEU A 698 14.69 -25.87 21.54
N VAL A 699 15.40 -25.02 20.79
CA VAL A 699 16.78 -24.63 21.14
C VAL A 699 16.83 -23.83 22.43
N LEU A 700 15.89 -22.91 22.65
CA LEU A 700 15.83 -22.13 23.89
C LEU A 700 15.45 -22.99 25.10
N THR A 701 14.60 -23.99 24.89
CA THR A 701 14.24 -24.97 25.93
C THR A 701 15.44 -25.83 26.31
N ASP A 702 16.24 -26.29 25.34
CA ASP A 702 17.49 -27.02 25.59
C ASP A 702 18.54 -26.16 26.35
N LEU A 703 18.44 -24.83 26.26
CA LEU A 703 19.31 -23.87 26.95
C LEU A 703 18.75 -23.44 28.32
N ASP A 704 17.69 -24.09 28.80
CA ASP A 704 17.05 -23.84 30.10
C ASP A 704 16.59 -22.37 30.28
N VAL A 705 16.21 -21.71 29.18
CA VAL A 705 15.63 -20.37 29.22
C VAL A 705 14.17 -20.48 29.67
N GLN A 706 13.78 -19.66 30.66
CA GLN A 706 12.39 -19.60 31.12
C GLN A 706 11.41 -19.34 29.97
N VAL A 707 10.30 -20.07 29.96
CA VAL A 707 9.28 -20.04 28.89
C VAL A 707 8.77 -18.63 28.62
N GLU A 708 8.53 -17.84 29.66
CA GLU A 708 8.01 -16.47 29.59
C GLU A 708 9.01 -15.54 28.86
N ARG A 709 10.29 -15.62 29.24
CA ARG A 709 11.37 -14.85 28.62
C ARG A 709 11.70 -15.34 27.22
N ALA A 710 11.65 -16.65 26.99
CA ALA A 710 11.86 -17.26 25.68
C ALA A 710 10.76 -16.83 24.71
N ALA A 711 9.48 -16.95 25.08
CA ALA A 711 8.35 -16.51 24.26
C ALA A 711 8.39 -15.01 23.98
N GLY A 712 8.60 -14.19 25.02
CA GLY A 712 8.65 -12.74 24.91
C GLY A 712 9.75 -12.23 23.98
N ASN A 713 10.96 -12.78 24.13
CA ASN A 713 12.09 -12.41 23.28
C ASN A 713 11.95 -12.99 21.87
N LEU A 714 11.56 -14.26 21.71
CA LEU A 714 11.50 -14.88 20.38
C LEU A 714 10.48 -14.18 19.49
N TYR A 715 9.28 -13.89 20.01
CA TYR A 715 8.28 -13.08 19.28
C TYR A 715 8.73 -11.62 19.12
N GLY A 716 9.33 -11.04 20.16
CA GLY A 716 9.80 -9.65 20.12
C GLY A 716 10.91 -9.37 19.10
N TYR A 717 11.90 -10.27 19.00
CA TYR A 717 13.00 -10.14 18.05
C TYR A 717 12.57 -10.44 16.62
N ASP A 718 11.60 -11.35 16.41
CA ASP A 718 10.98 -11.57 15.11
C ASP A 718 10.34 -10.27 14.60
N LEU A 719 9.45 -9.68 15.40
CA LEU A 719 8.77 -8.43 15.07
C LEU A 719 9.73 -7.24 14.93
N ALA A 720 10.79 -7.15 15.75
CA ALA A 720 11.80 -6.12 15.62
C ALA A 720 12.62 -6.27 14.31
N GLY A 721 12.95 -7.50 13.95
CA GLY A 721 13.57 -7.83 12.67
C GLY A 721 12.68 -7.45 11.50
N SER A 722 11.39 -7.80 11.57
CA SER A 722 10.39 -7.42 10.56
C SER A 722 10.20 -5.90 10.48
N ALA A 723 10.17 -5.18 11.61
CA ALA A 723 10.08 -3.73 11.57
C ALA A 723 11.25 -3.06 10.81
N MET A 724 12.47 -3.54 11.05
CA MET A 724 13.64 -3.09 10.29
C MET A 724 13.54 -3.49 8.81
N GLY A 725 13.01 -4.68 8.53
CA GLY A 725 12.71 -5.15 7.17
C GLY A 725 11.75 -4.23 6.43
N CYS A 726 10.65 -3.79 7.07
CA CYS A 726 9.71 -2.83 6.49
C CYS A 726 10.39 -1.52 6.08
N ILE A 727 11.20 -0.94 6.98
CA ILE A 727 11.89 0.33 6.71
C ILE A 727 12.89 0.16 5.57
N VAL A 728 13.71 -0.89 5.61
CA VAL A 728 14.72 -1.14 4.57
C VAL A 728 14.06 -1.46 3.24
N ALA A 729 13.00 -2.27 3.22
CA ALA A 729 12.26 -2.56 2.01
C ALA A 729 11.69 -1.26 1.43
N SER A 730 10.83 -0.55 2.15
CA SER A 730 10.14 0.64 1.65
C SER A 730 11.06 1.82 1.31
N ILE A 731 12.16 2.02 2.03
CA ILE A 731 13.07 3.17 1.81
C ILE A 731 14.25 2.85 0.88
N ILE A 732 14.74 1.61 0.86
CA ILE A 732 15.96 1.24 0.13
C ILE A 732 15.65 0.32 -1.04
N LEU A 733 14.99 -0.81 -0.83
CA LEU A 733 14.82 -1.82 -1.88
C LEU A 733 13.80 -1.40 -2.93
N VAL A 734 12.71 -0.79 -2.50
CA VAL A 734 11.60 -0.39 -3.35
C VAL A 734 12.07 0.67 -4.37
N PRO A 735 12.83 1.70 -3.96
CA PRO A 735 13.46 2.66 -4.87
C PRO A 735 14.50 2.19 -5.87
N LEU A 736 15.12 1.02 -5.66
CA LEU A 736 16.34 0.56 -6.37
C LEU A 736 16.01 -0.49 -7.41
#